data_AF-A0A9W8X0J9-F1
#
_entry.id   AF-A0A9W8X0J9-F1
#
_cell.length_a   1.000
_cell.length_b   1.000
_cell.length_c   1.000
_cell.angle_alpha   90.00
_cell.angle_beta   90.00
_cell.angle_gamma   90.00
#
_symmetry.space_group_name_H-M   'P 1'
#
loop_
_entity.id
_entity.type
_entity.pdbx_description
1 polymer ?
#
loop_
_entity_poly.entity_id
_entity_poly.type
_entity_poly.pdbx_seq_one_letter_code
_entity_poly.pdbx_strand_id
1 'polypeptide(L)'
;MTQPLTESDIIFPHLSNTPSFSTTLSSLKRSALSITNRLNSITKDSEFVTSVSNVYDLPLVANERCGSWYIPLNLKASSVYFKSTDGHMGEWAFSLRRLNLQLLDVVGQHGGCVIVDSTRRGKSMPDALSKTVPFWCCVMNRAIFGVEKKGDGALDLFTPPTAVSESENTQMERRINGFVQQFLDVCRPDIPALRSKLQKPLRPLWVTQSSTLPHTTPDFPDFHPVILCTASRRVRGAEASEGGYIQGAADDHEAWSQGLTPELFWSNKDDLLQTNEEDLPTNIASLVKQDRGMDAVTTLIKPTSNLYVSASENIDFVTFDTVISCTPQPLPQPLLRDAGVKAYLHLPCQTGKLGSRDLRNQLPALRSIPSTTPGQTLICCPTGKDVSVGTALAYLCLYVADDGTVDLSQPRETRHINKTFIKQRLSWITTSNPVLSPSRATLQSVNSVLMSSTPEPGTRTTTSPKNPVESDEQWNPLPPRLDALPMDAQPVTASPNPPPTRSAQHSLFAALQNSSWSFTRSLASALPTHPSGRVTGTATFTPTPLANTLLYTERGEFETDTGMKLTARRRYVYQLHTASSEARGAGGEEVFIQIRFFDDSVRRDEIGDKGEGIGGLFVEMGGLSGESAAWVARNRAQHLCGEDLYAASWRFGGAMVSGEGEVDERWWEVRYDVKGPRKEYVSTTRYTNAGAK
;
A
#
# COMPACT_ATOMS: atom_id res chain seq x y z
N MET A 1 -20.22 -43.06 10.41
CA MET A 1 -19.34 -42.94 11.59
C MET A 1 -18.65 -41.60 11.50
N THR A 2 -18.86 -40.74 12.50
CA THR A 2 -18.30 -39.38 12.57
C THR A 2 -16.80 -39.45 12.87
N GLN A 3 -16.01 -38.73 12.09
CA GLN A 3 -14.56 -38.60 12.30
C GLN A 3 -14.30 -37.87 13.63
N PRO A 4 -13.34 -38.31 14.47
CA PRO A 4 -13.02 -37.63 15.71
C PRO A 4 -12.42 -36.24 15.42
N LEU A 5 -12.87 -35.23 16.17
CA LEU A 5 -12.36 -33.86 16.09
C LEU A 5 -10.84 -33.85 16.32
N THR A 6 -10.12 -33.04 15.55
CA THR A 6 -8.68 -32.82 15.68
C THR A 6 -8.41 -31.44 16.29
N GLU A 7 -7.21 -31.23 16.86
CA GLU A 7 -6.82 -29.93 17.41
C GLU A 7 -6.87 -28.82 16.34
N SER A 8 -6.57 -29.17 15.09
CA SER A 8 -6.74 -28.30 13.92
C SER A 8 -8.19 -27.87 13.68
N ASP A 9 -9.20 -28.68 14.00
CA ASP A 9 -10.61 -28.33 13.78
C ASP A 9 -11.12 -27.27 14.77
N ILE A 10 -10.53 -27.25 15.96
CA ILE A 10 -10.85 -26.29 17.03
C ILE A 10 -10.07 -24.98 16.81
N ILE A 11 -8.84 -25.08 16.31
CA ILE A 11 -7.95 -23.94 16.08
C ILE A 11 -8.18 -23.30 14.70
N PHE A 12 -8.70 -24.03 13.71
CA PHE A 12 -8.95 -23.58 12.34
C PHE A 12 -10.34 -24.04 11.80
N PRO A 13 -11.44 -23.39 12.21
CA PRO A 13 -12.81 -23.81 11.91
C PRO A 13 -13.22 -23.73 10.42
N HIS A 14 -12.34 -23.32 9.50
CA HIS A 14 -12.64 -23.18 8.07
C HIS A 14 -12.58 -24.50 7.28
N LEU A 15 -12.25 -25.63 7.93
CA LEU A 15 -11.99 -26.93 7.26
C LEU A 15 -13.05 -28.02 7.51
N SER A 16 -14.11 -27.76 8.28
CA SER A 16 -15.13 -28.77 8.61
C SER A 16 -16.33 -28.75 7.63
N ASN A 17 -16.55 -29.88 6.95
CA ASN A 17 -17.43 -30.07 5.77
C ASN A 17 -18.91 -30.40 6.08
N THR A 18 -19.50 -29.90 7.16
CA THR A 18 -20.96 -30.05 7.42
C THR A 18 -21.68 -28.71 7.21
N PRO A 19 -22.56 -28.57 6.19
CA PRO A 19 -23.22 -27.30 5.92
C PRO A 19 -24.29 -27.04 6.98
N SER A 20 -23.95 -26.20 7.95
CA SER A 20 -24.93 -25.61 8.87
C SER A 20 -25.86 -24.65 8.10
N PHE A 21 -27.06 -24.37 8.63
CA PHE A 21 -27.96 -23.35 8.08
C PHE A 21 -27.28 -21.97 7.92
N SER A 22 -26.35 -21.66 8.83
CA SER A 22 -25.47 -20.49 8.73
C SER A 22 -24.52 -20.58 7.53
N THR A 23 -23.97 -21.76 7.23
CA THR A 23 -23.12 -22.01 6.05
C THR A 23 -23.91 -21.87 4.75
N THR A 24 -25.16 -22.35 4.71
CA THR A 24 -26.06 -22.18 3.55
C THR A 24 -26.46 -20.72 3.34
N LEU A 25 -26.82 -19.99 4.40
CA LEU A 25 -27.08 -18.54 4.34
C LEU A 25 -25.83 -17.73 3.96
N SER A 26 -24.65 -18.15 4.44
CA SER A 26 -23.38 -17.54 4.09
C SER A 26 -23.01 -17.80 2.63
N SER A 27 -23.28 -19.02 2.13
CA SER A 27 -23.12 -19.37 0.72
C SER A 27 -24.08 -18.58 -0.18
N LEU A 28 -25.34 -18.43 0.21
CA LEU A 28 -26.33 -17.60 -0.48
C LEU A 28 -25.93 -16.11 -0.47
N LYS A 29 -25.43 -15.59 0.65
CA LYS A 29 -24.89 -14.21 0.72
C LYS A 29 -23.62 -14.05 -0.13
N ARG A 30 -22.74 -15.06 -0.16
CA ARG A 30 -21.52 -15.05 -0.97
C ARG A 30 -21.85 -15.09 -2.47
N SER A 31 -22.85 -15.89 -2.86
CA SER A 31 -23.39 -15.92 -4.23
C SER A 31 -24.04 -14.59 -4.63
N ALA A 32 -24.79 -13.95 -3.72
CA ALA A 32 -25.41 -12.65 -4.00
C ALA A 32 -24.37 -11.53 -4.23
N LEU A 33 -23.18 -11.63 -3.62
CA LEU A 33 -22.10 -10.64 -3.71
C LEU A 33 -20.96 -11.06 -4.65
N SER A 34 -21.24 -11.99 -5.58
CA SER A 34 -20.30 -12.53 -6.56
C SER A 34 -19.69 -11.47 -7.47
N ILE A 35 -18.54 -11.77 -8.07
CA ILE A 35 -17.88 -10.85 -9.02
C ILE A 35 -18.80 -10.67 -10.23
N THR A 36 -19.39 -11.76 -10.74
CA THR A 36 -20.36 -11.74 -11.84
C THR A 36 -21.50 -10.75 -11.59
N ASN A 37 -22.11 -10.79 -10.40
CA ASN A 37 -23.21 -9.90 -10.04
C ASN A 37 -22.77 -8.44 -9.98
N ARG A 38 -21.54 -8.17 -9.53
CA ARG A 38 -20.97 -6.81 -9.47
C ARG A 38 -20.74 -6.25 -10.86
N LEU A 39 -20.11 -7.01 -11.76
CA LEU A 39 -19.87 -6.58 -13.14
C LEU A 39 -21.18 -6.35 -13.90
N ASN A 40 -22.18 -7.21 -13.71
CA ASN A 40 -23.51 -7.04 -14.28
C ASN A 40 -24.22 -5.78 -13.73
N SER A 41 -24.14 -5.55 -12.41
CA SER A 41 -24.73 -4.36 -11.78
C SER A 41 -24.07 -3.08 -12.28
N ILE A 42 -22.74 -3.06 -12.40
CA ILE A 42 -21.97 -1.94 -12.96
C ILE A 42 -22.39 -1.66 -14.40
N THR A 43 -22.49 -2.72 -15.22
CA THR A 43 -22.91 -2.61 -16.63
C THR A 43 -24.29 -1.98 -16.75
N LYS A 44 -25.26 -2.48 -15.96
CA LYS A 44 -26.63 -1.97 -15.96
C LYS A 44 -26.72 -0.52 -15.48
N ASP A 45 -26.00 -0.18 -14.41
CA ASP A 45 -26.00 1.19 -13.88
C ASP A 45 -25.30 2.16 -14.85
N SER A 46 -24.35 1.68 -15.67
CA SER A 46 -23.68 2.46 -16.71
C SER A 46 -24.61 2.87 -17.86
N GLU A 47 -25.59 2.04 -18.22
CA GLU A 47 -26.61 2.39 -19.22
C GLU A 47 -27.42 3.62 -18.77
N PHE A 48 -27.80 3.65 -17.50
CA PHE A 48 -28.47 4.81 -16.92
C PHE A 48 -27.58 6.05 -16.93
N VAL A 49 -26.32 5.94 -16.50
CA VAL A 49 -25.35 7.05 -16.54
C VAL A 49 -25.20 7.62 -17.95
N THR A 50 -25.13 6.76 -18.96
CA THR A 50 -25.06 7.15 -20.38
C THR A 50 -26.33 7.88 -20.81
N SER A 51 -27.51 7.40 -20.40
CA SER A 51 -28.78 8.07 -20.69
C SER A 51 -28.86 9.49 -20.09
N VAL A 52 -28.30 9.70 -18.89
CA VAL A 52 -28.23 11.03 -18.26
C VAL A 52 -27.34 11.95 -19.07
N SER A 53 -26.13 11.51 -19.45
CA SER A 53 -25.24 12.29 -20.30
C SER A 53 -25.90 12.69 -21.63
N ASN A 54 -26.58 11.77 -22.28
CA ASN A 54 -27.27 12.02 -23.55
C ASN A 54 -28.43 13.02 -23.42
N VAL A 55 -29.25 12.92 -22.37
CA VAL A 55 -30.41 13.81 -22.18
C VAL A 55 -29.96 15.24 -21.87
N TYR A 56 -28.92 15.40 -21.04
CA TYR A 56 -28.40 16.72 -20.72
C TYR A 56 -27.41 17.26 -21.75
N ASP A 57 -26.95 16.43 -22.69
CA ASP A 57 -25.89 16.74 -23.67
C ASP A 57 -24.61 17.27 -23.00
N LEU A 58 -24.18 16.59 -21.93
CA LEU A 58 -23.05 17.00 -21.10
C LEU A 58 -22.02 15.88 -20.92
N PRO A 59 -20.72 16.22 -20.84
CA PRO A 59 -19.65 15.25 -20.69
C PRO A 59 -19.68 14.53 -19.34
N LEU A 60 -19.30 13.26 -19.33
CA LEU A 60 -19.19 12.45 -18.12
C LEU A 60 -17.84 12.66 -17.42
N VAL A 61 -17.92 12.95 -16.13
CA VAL A 61 -16.78 13.13 -15.22
C VAL A 61 -16.86 12.10 -14.12
N ALA A 62 -15.83 11.27 -13.98
CA ALA A 62 -15.78 10.25 -12.94
C ALA A 62 -15.40 10.85 -11.58
N ASN A 63 -16.16 10.60 -10.51
CA ASN A 63 -15.61 10.70 -9.17
C ASN A 63 -14.79 9.44 -8.87
N GLU A 64 -13.46 9.56 -8.85
CA GLU A 64 -12.49 8.43 -8.86
C GLU A 64 -12.55 7.47 -7.66
N ARG A 65 -13.48 7.66 -6.74
CA ARG A 65 -13.80 6.65 -5.73
C ARG A 65 -14.43 5.40 -6.34
N CYS A 66 -15.37 5.59 -7.27
CA CYS A 66 -16.00 4.47 -7.98
C CYS A 66 -16.63 4.86 -9.33
N GLY A 67 -16.77 6.16 -9.64
CA GLY A 67 -17.44 6.66 -10.84
C GLY A 67 -16.87 6.10 -12.14
N SER A 68 -15.56 5.88 -12.21
CA SER A 68 -14.88 5.31 -13.39
C SER A 68 -15.39 3.93 -13.78
N TRP A 69 -15.87 3.14 -12.83
CA TRP A 69 -16.47 1.84 -13.12
C TRP A 69 -17.76 1.95 -13.92
N TYR A 70 -18.52 3.04 -13.77
CA TYR A 70 -19.82 3.23 -14.40
C TYR A 70 -19.76 4.05 -15.70
N ILE A 71 -18.59 4.51 -16.13
CA ILE A 71 -18.42 5.31 -17.34
C ILE A 71 -17.57 4.49 -18.35
N PRO A 72 -18.10 4.16 -19.53
CA PRO A 72 -17.33 3.52 -20.60
C PRO A 72 -16.14 4.40 -21.03
N LEU A 73 -15.02 3.78 -21.39
CA LEU A 73 -13.75 4.49 -21.63
C LEU A 73 -13.84 5.59 -22.69
N ASN A 74 -14.60 5.36 -23.75
CA ASN A 74 -14.79 6.32 -24.84
C ASN A 74 -15.69 7.52 -24.45
N LEU A 75 -16.38 7.46 -23.32
CA LEU A 75 -17.29 8.52 -22.86
C LEU A 75 -16.73 9.32 -21.67
N LYS A 76 -15.65 8.85 -21.03
CA LYS A 76 -15.04 9.53 -19.88
C LYS A 76 -14.27 10.77 -20.34
N ALA A 77 -14.79 11.96 -20.07
CA ALA A 77 -14.15 13.22 -20.43
C ALA A 77 -13.08 13.65 -19.42
N SER A 78 -13.33 13.42 -18.13
CA SER A 78 -12.41 13.82 -17.06
C SER A 78 -12.68 13.08 -15.75
N SER A 79 -11.91 13.44 -14.73
CA SER A 79 -11.93 12.83 -13.41
C SER A 79 -11.81 13.86 -12.31
N VAL A 80 -12.51 13.62 -11.21
CA VAL A 80 -12.46 14.40 -9.96
C VAL A 80 -12.34 13.46 -8.76
N TYR A 81 -11.95 14.01 -7.62
CA TYR A 81 -11.86 13.25 -6.37
C TYR A 81 -12.57 14.00 -5.24
N PHE A 82 -13.88 13.81 -5.11
CA PHE A 82 -14.70 14.32 -4.03
C PHE A 82 -14.92 13.22 -2.99
N LYS A 83 -14.46 13.45 -1.75
CA LYS A 83 -14.54 12.44 -0.69
C LYS A 83 -15.76 12.66 0.19
N SER A 84 -16.59 11.63 0.33
CA SER A 84 -17.81 11.67 1.15
C SER A 84 -17.59 12.11 2.60
N THR A 85 -16.43 11.80 3.19
CA THR A 85 -16.12 12.18 4.58
C THR A 85 -16.08 13.68 4.80
N ASP A 86 -15.77 14.45 3.74
CA ASP A 86 -15.70 15.90 3.81
C ASP A 86 -17.12 16.53 3.87
N GLY A 87 -18.15 15.73 3.58
CA GLY A 87 -19.57 16.10 3.68
C GLY A 87 -20.30 15.48 4.88
N HIS A 88 -19.63 14.75 5.77
CA HIS A 88 -20.31 14.17 6.94
C HIS A 88 -20.84 15.25 7.88
N MET A 89 -22.04 15.01 8.43
CA MET A 89 -22.69 15.94 9.36
C MET A 89 -21.79 16.25 10.56
N GLY A 90 -21.58 17.53 10.85
CA GLY A 90 -20.69 18.02 11.93
C GLY A 90 -19.20 18.11 11.56
N GLU A 91 -18.76 17.36 10.56
CA GLU A 91 -17.35 17.25 10.13
C GLU A 91 -17.08 17.87 8.75
N TRP A 92 -17.92 18.81 8.33
CA TRP A 92 -17.80 19.46 7.02
C TRP A 92 -16.43 20.11 6.84
N ALA A 93 -15.81 19.81 5.70
CA ALA A 93 -14.47 20.29 5.37
C ALA A 93 -14.34 20.61 3.88
N PHE A 94 -13.55 21.64 3.56
CA PHE A 94 -13.12 21.93 2.21
C PHE A 94 -11.67 21.45 2.00
N SER A 95 -11.45 20.60 1.00
CA SER A 95 -10.13 19.99 0.80
C SER A 95 -9.17 20.90 0.04
N LEU A 96 -8.24 21.51 0.76
CA LEU A 96 -7.13 22.29 0.15
C LEU A 96 -6.09 21.41 -0.59
N ARG A 97 -6.25 20.09 -0.57
CA ARG A 97 -5.38 19.14 -1.28
C ARG A 97 -6.02 18.68 -2.59
N ARG A 98 -7.32 18.37 -2.57
CA ARG A 98 -8.08 17.87 -3.72
C ARG A 98 -8.97 18.99 -4.20
N LEU A 99 -8.36 19.95 -4.89
CA LEU A 99 -9.04 21.17 -5.30
C LEU A 99 -9.97 20.96 -6.49
N ASN A 100 -9.81 19.89 -7.27
CA ASN A 100 -10.67 19.55 -8.41
C ASN A 100 -10.83 20.69 -9.44
N LEU A 101 -9.84 21.59 -9.59
CA LEU A 101 -9.92 22.77 -10.47
C LEU A 101 -10.00 22.41 -11.95
N GLN A 102 -9.52 21.24 -12.35
CA GLN A 102 -9.65 20.70 -13.70
C GLN A 102 -11.11 20.56 -14.16
N LEU A 103 -12.05 20.46 -13.20
CA LEU A 103 -13.48 20.42 -13.52
C LEU A 103 -13.94 21.72 -14.21
N LEU A 104 -13.30 22.84 -13.88
CA LEU A 104 -13.61 24.14 -14.49
C LEU A 104 -13.21 24.19 -15.96
N ASP A 105 -12.21 23.42 -16.38
CA ASP A 105 -11.85 23.31 -17.80
C ASP A 105 -12.95 22.60 -18.59
N VAL A 106 -13.48 21.49 -18.06
CA VAL A 106 -14.60 20.75 -18.66
C VAL A 106 -15.85 21.62 -18.72
N VAL A 107 -16.20 22.27 -17.61
CA VAL A 107 -17.40 23.13 -17.54
C VAL A 107 -17.26 24.35 -18.47
N GLY A 108 -16.09 24.97 -18.54
CA GLY A 108 -15.84 26.10 -19.43
C GLY A 108 -15.95 25.74 -20.91
N GLN A 109 -15.53 24.53 -21.29
CA GLN A 109 -15.59 24.05 -22.67
C GLN A 109 -16.98 23.57 -23.09
N HIS A 110 -17.70 22.87 -22.22
CA HIS A 110 -18.97 22.21 -22.55
C HIS A 110 -20.21 22.88 -21.94
N GLY A 111 -20.04 23.96 -21.19
CA GLY A 111 -21.14 24.66 -20.53
C GLY A 111 -21.68 23.96 -19.28
N GLY A 112 -21.19 22.78 -18.92
CA GLY A 112 -21.62 22.00 -17.77
C GLY A 112 -20.91 20.64 -17.71
N CYS A 113 -21.33 19.76 -16.79
CA CYS A 113 -20.83 18.38 -16.73
C CYS A 113 -21.78 17.46 -15.96
N VAL A 114 -21.57 16.14 -16.10
CA VAL A 114 -22.22 15.10 -15.29
C VAL A 114 -21.17 14.39 -14.43
N ILE A 115 -21.20 14.59 -13.11
CA ILE A 115 -20.33 13.90 -12.16
C ILE A 115 -21.00 12.61 -11.70
N VAL A 116 -20.30 11.49 -11.89
CA VAL A 116 -20.82 10.16 -11.58
C VAL A 116 -20.17 9.61 -10.31
N ASP A 117 -21.02 9.16 -9.39
CA ASP A 117 -20.62 8.42 -8.19
C ASP A 117 -21.70 7.39 -7.83
N SER A 118 -21.43 6.49 -6.89
CA SER A 118 -22.41 5.52 -6.42
C SER A 118 -22.41 5.40 -4.90
N THR A 119 -23.41 4.71 -4.34
CA THR A 119 -23.47 4.47 -2.90
C THR A 119 -24.17 3.18 -2.59
N ARG A 120 -23.80 2.53 -1.48
CA ARG A 120 -24.38 1.29 -0.97
C ARG A 120 -25.31 1.49 0.24
N ARG A 121 -25.77 0.39 0.85
CA ARG A 121 -26.48 0.35 2.14
C ARG A 121 -27.82 1.11 2.14
N GLY A 122 -28.53 1.10 1.02
CA GLY A 122 -29.86 1.70 0.93
C GLY A 122 -29.89 3.23 1.03
N LYS A 123 -28.73 3.91 0.94
CA LYS A 123 -28.69 5.36 0.71
C LYS A 123 -29.17 5.66 -0.71
N SER A 124 -29.88 6.78 -0.91
CA SER A 124 -30.30 7.22 -2.25
C SER A 124 -29.18 7.92 -3.02
N MET A 125 -28.20 8.50 -2.30
CA MET A 125 -27.12 9.31 -2.87
C MET A 125 -25.93 9.34 -1.89
N PRO A 126 -24.67 9.34 -2.37
CA PRO A 126 -23.50 9.50 -1.52
C PRO A 126 -23.36 10.94 -1.00
N ASP A 127 -22.79 11.09 0.20
CA ASP A 127 -22.52 12.41 0.80
C ASP A 127 -21.57 13.28 -0.06
N ALA A 128 -20.76 12.63 -0.92
CA ALA A 128 -19.94 13.33 -1.90
C ALA A 128 -20.81 14.19 -2.85
N LEU A 129 -21.91 13.63 -3.36
CA LEU A 129 -22.81 14.32 -4.29
C LEU A 129 -23.85 15.20 -3.56
N SER A 130 -24.34 14.79 -2.38
CA SER A 130 -25.35 15.58 -1.68
C SER A 130 -24.78 16.78 -0.93
N LYS A 131 -23.49 16.76 -0.56
CA LYS A 131 -22.87 17.76 0.32
C LYS A 131 -21.49 18.24 -0.14
N THR A 132 -20.55 17.34 -0.44
CA THR A 132 -19.16 17.73 -0.76
C THR A 132 -19.03 18.52 -2.06
N VAL A 133 -19.66 18.07 -3.14
CA VAL A 133 -19.67 18.81 -4.42
C VAL A 133 -20.44 20.14 -4.29
N PRO A 134 -21.63 20.18 -3.66
CA PRO A 134 -22.28 21.45 -3.32
C PRO A 134 -21.41 22.46 -2.57
N PHE A 135 -20.67 22.02 -1.55
CA PHE A 135 -19.68 22.84 -0.86
C PHE A 135 -18.67 23.43 -1.84
N TRP A 136 -18.12 22.56 -2.70
CA TRP A 136 -17.12 22.96 -3.67
C TRP A 136 -17.67 23.98 -4.68
N CYS A 137 -18.84 23.74 -5.26
CA CYS A 137 -19.49 24.68 -6.18
C CYS A 137 -19.70 26.05 -5.51
N CYS A 138 -20.20 26.08 -4.28
CA CYS A 138 -20.43 27.33 -3.55
C CYS A 138 -19.12 28.06 -3.23
N VAL A 139 -18.07 27.35 -2.80
CA VAL A 139 -16.75 27.94 -2.55
C VAL A 139 -16.13 28.50 -3.84
N MET A 140 -16.19 27.77 -4.96
CA MET A 140 -15.71 28.27 -6.26
C MET A 140 -16.50 29.50 -6.71
N ASN A 141 -17.83 29.45 -6.62
CA ASN A 141 -18.71 30.56 -6.98
C ASN A 141 -18.37 31.84 -6.20
N ARG A 142 -18.23 31.74 -4.87
CA ARG A 142 -17.88 32.89 -4.02
C ARG A 142 -16.44 33.35 -4.20
N ALA A 143 -15.50 32.45 -4.44
CA ALA A 143 -14.11 32.82 -4.70
C ALA A 143 -13.95 33.56 -6.04
N ILE A 144 -14.65 33.11 -7.09
CA ILE A 144 -14.52 33.64 -8.45
C ILE A 144 -15.41 34.88 -8.67
N PHE A 145 -16.66 34.86 -8.22
CA PHE A 145 -17.65 35.92 -8.48
C PHE A 145 -17.96 36.79 -7.27
N GLY A 146 -17.45 36.48 -6.08
CA GLY A 146 -17.88 37.14 -4.83
C GLY A 146 -17.57 38.63 -4.74
N VAL A 147 -16.62 39.13 -5.54
CA VAL A 147 -16.32 40.57 -5.66
C VAL A 147 -17.38 41.28 -6.51
N GLU A 148 -17.78 40.69 -7.63
CA GLU A 148 -18.72 41.27 -8.61
C GLU A 148 -20.19 41.09 -8.19
N LYS A 149 -20.53 39.93 -7.62
CA LYS A 149 -21.91 39.48 -7.36
C LYS A 149 -22.17 39.23 -5.87
N LYS A 150 -21.62 40.09 -5.00
CA LYS A 150 -21.73 39.92 -3.55
C LYS A 150 -23.20 39.91 -3.10
N GLY A 151 -23.63 38.83 -2.45
CA GLY A 151 -25.01 38.68 -1.96
C GLY A 151 -26.02 38.24 -3.03
N ASP A 152 -25.57 37.90 -4.23
CA ASP A 152 -26.39 37.26 -5.26
C ASP A 152 -26.73 35.83 -4.83
N GLY A 153 -28.03 35.50 -4.80
CA GLY A 153 -28.50 34.15 -4.46
C GLY A 153 -28.01 33.08 -5.44
N ALA A 154 -27.50 33.46 -6.62
CA ALA A 154 -26.81 32.54 -7.51
C ALA A 154 -25.56 31.89 -6.88
N LEU A 155 -24.97 32.52 -5.85
CA LEU A 155 -23.77 32.07 -5.13
C LEU A 155 -24.06 31.34 -3.81
N ASP A 156 -25.34 31.03 -3.53
CA ASP A 156 -25.74 30.32 -2.31
C ASP A 156 -25.35 28.84 -2.35
N LEU A 157 -25.38 28.20 -1.17
CA LEU A 157 -25.22 26.75 -1.07
C LEU A 157 -26.51 26.02 -1.46
N PHE A 158 -26.44 25.26 -2.56
CA PHE A 158 -27.54 24.42 -3.02
C PHE A 158 -27.33 22.96 -2.61
N THR A 159 -28.22 22.43 -1.76
CA THR A 159 -28.21 21.02 -1.34
C THR A 159 -29.54 20.34 -1.65
N PRO A 160 -29.58 19.01 -1.85
CA PRO A 160 -30.82 18.30 -2.14
C PRO A 160 -31.68 18.17 -0.88
N PRO A 161 -32.91 18.73 -0.84
CA PRO A 161 -33.77 18.69 0.35
C PRO A 161 -34.14 17.28 0.82
N THR A 162 -34.09 16.30 -0.10
CA THR A 162 -34.36 14.89 0.19
C THR A 162 -33.25 14.19 0.98
N ALA A 163 -32.05 14.77 1.04
CA ALA A 163 -30.89 14.17 1.74
C ALA A 163 -30.22 15.12 2.75
N VAL A 164 -30.49 16.42 2.67
CA VAL A 164 -29.94 17.45 3.57
C VAL A 164 -31.10 18.27 4.11
N SER A 165 -31.28 18.23 5.44
CA SER A 165 -32.32 19.04 6.09
C SER A 165 -31.98 20.53 6.03
N GLU A 166 -32.98 21.40 6.14
CA GLU A 166 -32.78 22.86 6.17
C GLU A 166 -31.86 23.32 7.32
N SER A 167 -32.00 22.68 8.49
CA SER A 167 -31.11 22.91 9.64
C SER A 167 -29.67 22.52 9.34
N GLU A 168 -29.45 21.39 8.66
CA GLU A 168 -28.12 20.97 8.23
C GLU A 168 -27.55 21.93 7.18
N ASN A 169 -28.32 22.31 6.17
CA ASN A 169 -27.93 23.29 5.14
C ASN A 169 -27.52 24.63 5.79
N THR A 170 -28.29 25.14 6.75
CA THR A 170 -27.96 26.38 7.47
C THR A 170 -26.63 26.27 8.23
N GLN A 171 -26.36 25.12 8.86
CA GLN A 171 -25.09 24.89 9.55
C GLN A 171 -23.91 24.78 8.58
N MET A 172 -24.13 24.13 7.43
CA MET A 172 -23.15 24.03 6.35
C MET A 172 -22.81 25.41 5.78
N GLU A 173 -23.83 26.22 5.49
CA GLU A 173 -23.72 27.58 4.94
C GLU A 173 -22.83 28.49 5.81
N ARG A 174 -22.98 28.40 7.14
CA ARG A 174 -22.13 29.15 8.11
C ARG A 174 -20.63 28.85 8.00
N ARG A 175 -20.25 27.72 7.42
CA ARG A 175 -18.83 27.30 7.27
C ARG A 175 -18.22 27.77 5.94
N ILE A 176 -19.04 28.09 4.94
CA ILE A 176 -18.59 28.40 3.57
C ILE A 176 -17.57 29.54 3.54
N ASN A 177 -17.87 30.65 4.21
CA ASN A 177 -17.00 31.84 4.13
C ASN A 177 -15.60 31.56 4.69
N GLY A 178 -15.50 30.73 5.73
CA GLY A 178 -14.20 30.26 6.25
C GLY A 178 -13.46 29.36 5.27
N PHE A 179 -14.17 28.54 4.49
CA PHE A 179 -13.55 27.73 3.43
C PHE A 179 -13.10 28.58 2.24
N VAL A 180 -13.87 29.59 1.84
CA VAL A 180 -13.48 30.56 0.81
C VAL A 180 -12.20 31.28 1.21
N GLN A 181 -12.13 31.81 2.44
CA GLN A 181 -10.92 32.45 2.97
C GLN A 181 -9.73 31.48 2.97
N GLN A 182 -9.90 30.27 3.49
CA GLN A 182 -8.82 29.26 3.48
C GLN A 182 -8.32 28.94 2.06
N PHE A 183 -9.22 28.84 1.08
CA PHE A 183 -8.85 28.60 -0.32
C PHE A 183 -8.03 29.78 -0.88
N LEU A 184 -8.50 31.00 -0.68
CA LEU A 184 -7.82 32.21 -1.16
C LEU A 184 -6.47 32.42 -0.48
N ASP A 185 -6.41 32.32 0.85
CA ASP A 185 -5.22 32.65 1.64
C ASP A 185 -4.11 31.59 1.52
N VAL A 186 -4.50 30.31 1.49
CA VAL A 186 -3.55 29.18 1.49
C VAL A 186 -3.19 28.76 0.08
N CYS A 187 -4.15 28.58 -0.83
CA CYS A 187 -3.87 28.09 -2.17
C CYS A 187 -3.47 29.23 -3.13
N ARG A 188 -3.85 30.48 -2.82
CA ARG A 188 -3.57 31.67 -3.65
C ARG A 188 -3.82 31.43 -5.14
N PRO A 189 -5.03 30.98 -5.52
CA PRO A 189 -5.34 30.70 -6.92
C PRO A 189 -5.31 31.97 -7.77
N ASP A 190 -4.99 31.82 -9.06
CA ASP A 190 -5.15 32.87 -10.05
C ASP A 190 -6.65 33.06 -10.37
N ILE A 191 -7.31 33.92 -9.60
CA ILE A 191 -8.75 34.19 -9.74
C ILE A 191 -9.09 34.72 -11.15
N PRO A 192 -8.36 35.68 -11.75
CA PRO A 192 -8.58 36.08 -13.14
C PRO A 192 -8.55 34.89 -14.13
N ALA A 193 -7.59 33.98 -14.01
CA ALA A 193 -7.55 32.79 -14.86
C ALA A 193 -8.70 31.81 -14.61
N LEU A 194 -9.19 31.70 -13.37
CA LEU A 194 -10.39 30.90 -13.08
C LEU A 194 -11.67 31.57 -13.62
N ARG A 195 -11.75 32.89 -13.53
CA ARG A 195 -12.87 33.70 -14.03
C ARG A 195 -12.97 33.68 -15.56
N SER A 196 -11.85 33.55 -16.28
CA SER A 196 -11.85 33.40 -17.74
C SER A 196 -12.40 32.03 -18.18
N LYS A 197 -12.15 30.97 -17.39
CA LYS A 197 -12.71 29.63 -17.62
C LYS A 197 -14.20 29.54 -17.28
N LEU A 198 -14.63 30.23 -16.22
CA LEU A 198 -15.98 30.12 -15.69
C LEU A 198 -16.73 31.46 -15.81
N GLN A 199 -17.64 31.53 -16.78
CA GLN A 199 -18.38 32.76 -17.09
C GLN A 199 -19.67 32.93 -16.28
N LYS A 200 -20.26 31.83 -15.81
CA LYS A 200 -21.47 31.80 -14.99
C LYS A 200 -21.24 31.00 -13.70
N PRO A 201 -22.01 31.23 -12.62
CA PRO A 201 -21.92 30.40 -11.43
C PRO A 201 -22.23 28.93 -11.73
N LEU A 202 -21.61 28.02 -10.96
CA LEU A 202 -21.90 26.59 -10.98
C LEU A 202 -23.21 26.31 -10.22
N ARG A 203 -24.02 25.39 -10.73
CA ARG A 203 -25.25 24.94 -10.07
C ARG A 203 -25.31 23.41 -9.96
N PRO A 204 -25.21 22.82 -8.76
CA PRO A 204 -25.43 21.39 -8.61
C PRO A 204 -26.90 21.04 -8.82
N LEU A 205 -27.16 19.98 -9.59
CA LEU A 205 -28.47 19.38 -9.81
C LEU A 205 -28.36 17.87 -9.57
N TRP A 206 -29.32 17.22 -8.92
CA TRP A 206 -29.18 15.81 -8.51
C TRP A 206 -30.06 14.89 -9.33
N VAL A 207 -29.46 13.81 -9.84
CA VAL A 207 -30.14 12.80 -10.65
C VAL A 207 -29.84 11.43 -10.07
N THR A 208 -30.89 10.65 -9.82
CA THR A 208 -30.80 9.25 -9.38
C THR A 208 -31.64 8.38 -10.31
N GLN A 209 -31.53 7.06 -10.22
CA GLN A 209 -32.37 6.16 -11.03
C GLN A 209 -33.88 6.30 -10.78
N SER A 210 -34.31 6.96 -9.70
CA SER A 210 -35.73 7.28 -9.45
C SER A 210 -36.16 8.63 -10.04
N SER A 211 -35.23 9.44 -10.55
CA SER A 211 -35.53 10.73 -11.16
C SER A 211 -36.16 10.54 -12.53
N THR A 212 -37.16 11.35 -12.86
CA THR A 212 -37.65 11.46 -14.23
C THR A 212 -36.68 12.31 -15.04
N LEU A 213 -36.12 11.74 -16.11
CA LEU A 213 -35.25 12.49 -17.02
C LEU A 213 -36.07 13.41 -17.94
N PRO A 214 -35.56 14.61 -18.26
CA PRO A 214 -36.19 15.49 -19.25
C PRO A 214 -36.43 14.81 -20.59
N HIS A 215 -37.52 15.16 -21.28
CA HIS A 215 -37.80 14.67 -22.64
C HIS A 215 -36.95 15.37 -23.70
N THR A 216 -36.48 16.58 -23.42
CA THR A 216 -35.63 17.39 -24.29
C THR A 216 -34.49 17.97 -23.46
N THR A 217 -33.36 18.23 -24.10
CA THR A 217 -32.19 18.84 -23.47
C THR A 217 -32.56 20.20 -22.87
N PRO A 218 -32.42 20.39 -21.54
CA PRO A 218 -32.71 21.66 -20.91
C PRO A 218 -31.64 22.71 -21.22
N ASP A 219 -32.06 23.96 -21.38
CA ASP A 219 -31.15 25.10 -21.46
C ASP A 219 -30.98 25.77 -20.09
N PHE A 220 -29.75 26.22 -19.80
CA PHE A 220 -29.36 26.83 -18.53
C PHE A 220 -28.66 28.18 -18.79
N PRO A 221 -29.41 29.25 -19.07
CA PRO A 221 -28.83 30.53 -19.46
C PRO A 221 -28.10 31.23 -18.31
N ASP A 222 -28.48 31.00 -17.05
CA ASP A 222 -27.97 31.77 -15.91
C ASP A 222 -26.81 31.09 -15.15
N PHE A 223 -26.57 29.81 -15.38
CA PHE A 223 -25.59 29.03 -14.63
C PHE A 223 -25.03 27.87 -15.46
N HIS A 224 -23.90 27.32 -15.03
CA HIS A 224 -23.38 26.07 -15.55
C HIS A 224 -23.89 24.89 -14.72
N PRO A 225 -24.70 23.97 -15.29
CA PRO A 225 -25.19 22.81 -14.57
C PRO A 225 -24.04 21.83 -14.25
N VAL A 226 -23.99 21.41 -12.98
CA VAL A 226 -23.17 20.30 -12.51
C VAL A 226 -24.13 19.19 -12.10
N ILE A 227 -24.41 18.27 -13.03
CA ILE A 227 -25.35 17.17 -12.81
C ILE A 227 -24.66 16.11 -11.95
N LEU A 228 -25.17 15.90 -10.75
CA LEU A 228 -24.65 14.96 -9.75
C LEU A 228 -25.44 13.66 -9.87
N CYS A 229 -24.92 12.76 -10.68
CA CYS A 229 -25.54 11.49 -11.04
C CYS A 229 -25.15 10.38 -10.07
N THR A 230 -26.11 9.90 -9.29
CA THR A 230 -25.95 8.65 -8.52
C THR A 230 -26.23 7.47 -9.45
N ALA A 231 -25.18 6.75 -9.85
CA ALA A 231 -25.26 5.66 -10.82
C ALA A 231 -26.19 4.53 -10.38
N SER A 232 -26.05 4.09 -9.12
CA SER A 232 -26.75 2.92 -8.59
C SER A 232 -28.19 3.20 -8.15
N ARG A 233 -29.12 2.27 -8.41
CA ARG A 233 -30.48 2.34 -7.83
C ARG A 233 -30.44 2.05 -6.34
N ARG A 234 -31.35 2.69 -5.61
CA ARG A 234 -31.56 2.41 -4.18
C ARG A 234 -32.31 1.11 -3.99
N VAL A 235 -31.70 0.15 -3.30
CA VAL A 235 -32.35 -1.09 -2.87
C VAL A 235 -33.00 -0.88 -1.50
N ARG A 236 -34.29 -1.24 -1.37
CA ARG A 236 -35.05 -1.17 -0.11
C ARG A 236 -35.14 -2.57 0.49
N GLY A 237 -34.16 -2.96 1.32
CA GLY A 237 -34.15 -4.29 1.97
C GLY A 237 -32.78 -4.97 1.89
N ALA A 238 -32.77 -6.31 1.93
CA ALA A 238 -31.56 -7.10 1.80
C ALA A 238 -31.23 -7.35 0.32
N GLU A 239 -29.98 -7.14 -0.10
CA GLU A 239 -29.54 -7.28 -1.50
C GLU A 239 -29.84 -8.67 -2.12
N ALA A 240 -29.98 -9.71 -1.28
CA ALA A 240 -30.37 -11.06 -1.72
C ALA A 240 -31.78 -11.12 -2.37
N SER A 241 -32.66 -10.15 -2.13
CA SER A 241 -33.99 -10.10 -2.75
C SER A 241 -34.01 -9.46 -4.15
N GLU A 242 -32.88 -8.95 -4.64
CA GLU A 242 -32.82 -8.14 -5.87
C GLU A 242 -32.40 -8.94 -7.12
N GLY A 243 -32.45 -10.28 -7.05
CA GLY A 243 -32.15 -11.14 -8.20
C GLY A 243 -30.71 -11.00 -8.72
N GLY A 244 -29.75 -10.78 -7.82
CA GLY A 244 -28.33 -10.62 -8.17
C GLY A 244 -27.88 -9.19 -8.45
N TYR A 245 -28.77 -8.19 -8.38
CA TYR A 245 -28.34 -6.78 -8.43
C TYR A 245 -27.71 -6.33 -7.11
N ILE A 246 -26.57 -5.62 -7.20
CA ILE A 246 -25.83 -5.08 -6.06
C ILE A 246 -25.79 -3.56 -6.18
N GLN A 247 -26.44 -2.88 -5.23
CA GLN A 247 -26.39 -1.43 -5.16
C GLN A 247 -24.96 -0.95 -4.87
N GLY A 248 -24.45 -0.06 -5.73
CA GLY A 248 -23.12 0.52 -5.55
C GLY A 248 -22.03 -0.54 -5.65
N ALA A 249 -22.15 -1.45 -6.61
CA ALA A 249 -21.28 -2.61 -6.79
C ALA A 249 -19.77 -2.27 -6.85
N ALA A 250 -19.42 -1.09 -7.36
CA ALA A 250 -18.05 -0.59 -7.42
C ALA A 250 -17.61 0.25 -6.19
N ASP A 251 -18.49 0.52 -5.23
CA ASP A 251 -18.07 1.12 -3.95
C ASP A 251 -17.28 0.07 -3.14
N ASP A 252 -16.14 0.47 -2.58
CA ASP A 252 -15.14 -0.41 -1.96
C ASP A 252 -14.68 -1.56 -2.88
N HIS A 253 -14.46 -1.29 -4.18
CA HIS A 253 -14.06 -2.29 -5.17
C HIS A 253 -12.77 -3.04 -4.82
N GLU A 254 -11.90 -2.46 -4.00
CA GLU A 254 -10.66 -3.09 -3.52
C GLU A 254 -10.92 -4.39 -2.75
N ALA A 255 -12.14 -4.60 -2.24
CA ALA A 255 -12.52 -5.81 -1.53
C ALA A 255 -12.87 -7.01 -2.43
N TRP A 256 -13.13 -6.79 -3.73
CA TRP A 256 -13.61 -7.86 -4.63
C TRP A 256 -12.93 -7.88 -6.01
N SER A 257 -12.39 -6.77 -6.48
CA SER A 257 -11.88 -6.61 -7.86
C SER A 257 -10.68 -7.49 -8.20
N GLN A 258 -9.95 -8.04 -7.21
CA GLN A 258 -8.75 -8.85 -7.44
C GLN A 258 -7.70 -8.15 -8.32
N GLY A 259 -7.61 -6.82 -8.26
CA GLY A 259 -6.71 -6.01 -9.07
C GLY A 259 -7.28 -5.56 -10.42
N LEU A 260 -8.49 -5.99 -10.78
CA LEU A 260 -9.20 -5.48 -11.96
C LEU A 260 -9.43 -3.97 -11.84
N THR A 261 -9.04 -3.23 -12.88
CA THR A 261 -9.26 -1.78 -13.00
C THR A 261 -10.49 -1.50 -13.88
N PRO A 262 -11.11 -0.31 -13.79
CA PRO A 262 -12.16 0.10 -14.72
C PRO A 262 -11.74 -0.01 -16.18
N GLU A 263 -10.49 0.34 -16.50
CA GLU A 263 -9.93 0.29 -17.86
C GLU A 263 -9.87 -1.15 -18.38
N LEU A 264 -9.38 -2.08 -17.56
CA LEU A 264 -9.34 -3.50 -17.92
C LEU A 264 -10.74 -4.10 -18.01
N PHE A 265 -11.64 -3.72 -17.11
CA PHE A 265 -13.02 -4.17 -17.16
C PHE A 265 -13.70 -3.75 -18.46
N TRP A 266 -13.68 -2.46 -18.81
CA TRP A 266 -14.35 -1.98 -20.02
C TRP A 266 -13.72 -2.49 -21.31
N SER A 267 -12.39 -2.66 -21.34
CA SER A 267 -11.69 -3.20 -22.52
C SER A 267 -11.95 -4.69 -22.73
N ASN A 268 -12.28 -5.44 -21.67
CA ASN A 268 -12.50 -6.89 -21.71
C ASN A 268 -13.92 -7.27 -21.22
N LYS A 269 -14.87 -6.34 -21.37
CA LYS A 269 -16.20 -6.44 -20.74
C LYS A 269 -16.91 -7.73 -21.10
N ASP A 270 -17.00 -8.04 -22.40
CA ASP A 270 -17.79 -9.17 -22.88
C ASP A 270 -17.19 -10.51 -22.42
N ASP A 271 -15.86 -10.63 -22.48
CA ASP A 271 -15.12 -11.81 -21.99
C ASP A 271 -15.33 -12.02 -20.48
N LEU A 272 -15.19 -10.96 -19.68
CA LEU A 272 -15.43 -11.01 -18.24
C LEU A 272 -16.88 -11.34 -17.89
N LEU A 273 -17.87 -10.82 -18.62
CA LEU A 273 -19.28 -11.12 -18.35
C LEU A 273 -19.71 -12.52 -18.79
N GLN A 274 -19.00 -13.13 -19.77
CA GLN A 274 -19.26 -14.50 -20.23
C GLN A 274 -18.49 -15.56 -19.43
N THR A 275 -17.43 -15.17 -18.72
CA THR A 275 -16.63 -16.07 -17.87
C THR A 275 -17.44 -16.55 -16.67
N ASN A 276 -17.40 -17.85 -16.38
CA ASN A 276 -18.06 -18.42 -15.20
C ASN A 276 -17.45 -17.87 -13.90
N GLU A 277 -18.25 -17.78 -12.83
CA GLU A 277 -17.79 -17.22 -11.53
C GLU A 277 -16.55 -17.94 -10.96
N GLU A 278 -16.42 -19.25 -11.19
CA GLU A 278 -15.27 -20.04 -10.72
C GLU A 278 -13.97 -19.71 -11.45
N ASP A 279 -14.07 -19.33 -12.73
CA ASP A 279 -12.93 -19.04 -13.60
C ASP A 279 -12.55 -17.55 -13.61
N LEU A 280 -13.47 -16.67 -13.17
CA LEU A 280 -13.30 -15.22 -13.15
C LEU A 280 -12.01 -14.76 -12.42
N PRO A 281 -11.67 -15.26 -11.22
CA PRO A 281 -10.44 -14.85 -10.54
C PRO A 281 -9.17 -15.16 -11.37
N THR A 282 -9.14 -16.30 -12.06
CA THR A 282 -8.00 -16.69 -12.90
C THR A 282 -7.96 -15.84 -14.18
N ASN A 283 -9.11 -15.55 -14.80
CA ASN A 283 -9.18 -14.65 -15.95
C ASN A 283 -8.69 -13.24 -15.57
N ILE A 284 -9.22 -12.66 -14.48
CA ILE A 284 -8.79 -11.35 -13.97
C ILE A 284 -7.27 -11.34 -13.71
N ALA A 285 -6.73 -12.36 -13.05
CA ALA A 285 -5.30 -12.44 -12.78
C ALA A 285 -4.46 -12.52 -14.07
N SER A 286 -4.98 -13.13 -15.14
CA SER A 286 -4.35 -13.15 -16.46
C SER A 286 -4.35 -11.76 -17.09
N LEU A 287 -5.50 -11.07 -17.11
CA LEU A 287 -5.61 -9.71 -17.65
C LEU A 287 -4.71 -8.72 -16.93
N VAL A 288 -4.68 -8.75 -15.59
CA VAL A 288 -3.83 -7.89 -14.77
C VAL A 288 -2.34 -8.13 -15.02
N LYS A 289 -1.93 -9.37 -15.32
CA LYS A 289 -0.53 -9.68 -15.67
C LYS A 289 -0.16 -9.26 -17.08
N GLN A 290 -1.11 -9.28 -18.00
CA GLN A 290 -0.91 -8.88 -19.40
C GLN A 290 -0.95 -7.36 -19.56
N ASP A 291 -1.59 -6.64 -18.64
CA ASP A 291 -1.57 -5.19 -18.58
C ASP A 291 -0.14 -4.70 -18.30
N ARG A 292 0.54 -4.26 -19.36
CA ARG A 292 1.89 -3.68 -19.28
C ARG A 292 1.88 -2.26 -18.68
N GLY A 293 0.70 -1.77 -18.27
CA GLY A 293 0.47 -0.37 -17.92
C GLY A 293 0.56 0.52 -19.17
N MET A 294 -0.04 1.71 -19.08
CA MET A 294 0.21 2.76 -20.07
C MET A 294 1.64 3.29 -19.91
N ASP A 295 2.24 3.80 -20.99
CA ASP A 295 3.53 4.49 -20.95
C ASP A 295 3.53 5.56 -19.84
N ALA A 296 4.67 5.74 -19.16
CA ALA A 296 4.74 6.69 -18.05
C ALA A 296 4.54 8.13 -18.56
N VAL A 297 3.38 8.70 -18.24
CA VAL A 297 3.09 10.10 -18.54
C VAL A 297 3.89 10.99 -17.59
N THR A 298 4.87 11.72 -18.14
CA THR A 298 5.61 12.75 -17.42
C THR A 298 4.75 14.00 -17.24
N THR A 299 4.49 14.38 -15.99
CA THR A 299 3.70 15.58 -15.67
C THR A 299 4.62 16.72 -15.26
N LEU A 300 4.58 17.84 -15.99
CA LEU A 300 5.21 19.11 -15.58
C LEU A 300 4.44 19.73 -14.41
N ILE A 301 5.14 20.07 -13.33
CA ILE A 301 4.56 20.69 -12.13
C ILE A 301 4.59 22.21 -12.27
N LYS A 302 3.48 22.80 -12.68
CA LYS A 302 3.32 24.26 -12.78
C LYS A 302 3.26 24.90 -11.39
N PRO A 303 3.75 26.14 -11.22
CA PRO A 303 4.28 27.07 -12.22
C PRO A 303 5.76 26.87 -12.58
N THR A 304 6.41 25.78 -12.14
CA THR A 304 7.79 25.51 -12.58
C THR A 304 7.84 25.23 -14.08
N SER A 305 9.00 25.45 -14.69
CA SER A 305 9.26 25.16 -16.10
C SER A 305 10.07 23.88 -16.33
N ASN A 306 10.61 23.29 -15.26
CA ASN A 306 11.61 22.23 -15.37
C ASN A 306 11.44 21.06 -14.38
N LEU A 307 10.42 21.06 -13.51
CA LEU A 307 10.18 19.94 -12.57
C LEU A 307 9.08 19.01 -13.07
N TYR A 308 9.42 17.73 -13.23
CA TYR A 308 8.53 16.70 -13.74
C TYR A 308 8.34 15.56 -12.73
N VAL A 309 7.15 14.96 -12.70
CA VAL A 309 6.84 13.76 -11.91
C VAL A 309 6.27 12.67 -12.81
N SER A 310 6.71 11.42 -12.62
CA SER A 310 6.21 10.27 -13.39
C SER A 310 6.29 8.94 -12.62
N ALA A 311 5.66 7.90 -13.18
CA ALA A 311 5.95 6.51 -12.82
C ALA A 311 7.35 6.12 -13.31
N SER A 312 8.06 5.22 -12.63
CA SER A 312 9.47 4.90 -12.94
C SER A 312 9.68 3.89 -14.08
N GLU A 313 8.62 3.25 -14.55
CA GLU A 313 8.66 2.25 -15.62
C GLU A 313 8.25 2.88 -16.95
N ASN A 314 8.81 2.43 -18.08
CA ASN A 314 8.48 2.93 -19.43
C ASN A 314 8.62 4.46 -19.59
N ILE A 315 9.65 5.07 -18.99
CA ILE A 315 9.99 6.50 -19.18
C ILE A 315 11.11 6.63 -20.22
N ASP A 316 10.97 7.64 -21.09
CA ASP A 316 12.09 8.19 -21.85
C ASP A 316 12.83 9.25 -21.01
N PHE A 317 14.12 9.02 -20.76
CA PHE A 317 14.95 9.88 -19.92
C PHE A 317 15.71 10.98 -20.69
N VAL A 318 15.68 10.96 -22.02
CA VAL A 318 16.54 11.80 -22.90
C VAL A 318 16.41 13.30 -22.63
N THR A 319 15.24 13.76 -22.15
CA THR A 319 15.00 15.18 -21.90
C THR A 319 15.50 15.67 -20.54
N PHE A 320 15.94 14.78 -19.64
CA PHE A 320 16.21 15.12 -18.24
C PHE A 320 17.70 15.15 -17.90
N ASP A 321 18.16 16.30 -17.40
CA ASP A 321 19.53 16.45 -16.89
C ASP A 321 19.70 15.83 -15.49
N THR A 322 18.64 15.89 -14.67
CA THR A 322 18.63 15.40 -13.29
C THR A 322 17.49 14.41 -13.07
N VAL A 323 17.81 13.24 -12.51
CA VAL A 323 16.82 12.20 -12.20
C VAL A 323 16.90 11.85 -10.71
N ILE A 324 15.75 11.92 -10.03
CA ILE A 324 15.58 11.52 -8.63
C ILE A 324 14.62 10.33 -8.59
N SER A 325 15.12 9.14 -8.32
CA SER A 325 14.31 7.91 -8.28
C SER A 325 13.99 7.52 -6.85
N CYS A 326 12.72 7.26 -6.58
CA CYS A 326 12.22 6.76 -5.30
C CYS A 326 11.78 5.29 -5.45
N THR A 327 12.73 4.42 -5.77
CA THR A 327 12.50 3.01 -6.14
C THR A 327 13.22 2.06 -5.17
N PRO A 328 12.78 0.79 -5.02
CA PRO A 328 13.46 -0.16 -4.14
C PRO A 328 14.91 -0.44 -4.57
N GLN A 329 15.15 -0.47 -5.88
CA GLN A 329 16.45 -0.67 -6.52
C GLN A 329 16.79 0.53 -7.40
N PRO A 330 18.08 0.85 -7.62
CA PRO A 330 18.45 1.93 -8.52
C PRO A 330 18.02 1.63 -9.96
N LEU A 331 17.73 2.69 -10.72
CA LEU A 331 17.52 2.58 -12.17
C LEU A 331 18.80 2.04 -12.84
N PRO A 332 18.67 1.27 -13.93
CA PRO A 332 19.83 0.76 -14.66
C PRO A 332 20.74 1.90 -15.14
N GLN A 333 22.03 1.84 -14.79
CA GLN A 333 23.00 2.86 -15.18
C GLN A 333 23.10 3.08 -16.70
N PRO A 334 23.09 2.04 -17.57
CA PRO A 334 23.19 2.24 -19.01
C PRO A 334 22.06 3.11 -19.56
N LEU A 335 20.85 2.91 -19.05
CA LEU A 335 19.67 3.65 -19.48
C LEU A 335 19.75 5.15 -19.12
N LEU A 336 20.33 5.52 -17.97
CA LEU A 336 20.52 6.93 -17.61
C LEU A 336 21.72 7.56 -18.33
N ARG A 337 22.80 6.79 -18.55
CA ARG A 337 23.99 7.23 -19.28
C ARG A 337 23.66 7.52 -20.75
N ASP A 338 22.97 6.60 -21.41
CA ASP A 338 22.63 6.70 -22.83
C ASP A 338 21.62 7.84 -23.08
N ALA A 339 20.80 8.16 -22.07
CA ALA A 339 19.91 9.31 -22.06
C ALA A 339 20.62 10.66 -21.79
N GLY A 340 21.91 10.66 -21.44
CA GLY A 340 22.66 11.89 -21.16
C GLY A 340 22.36 12.54 -19.80
N VAL A 341 21.82 11.78 -18.84
CA VAL A 341 21.55 12.28 -17.48
C VAL A 341 22.87 12.63 -16.80
N LYS A 342 22.95 13.83 -16.20
CA LYS A 342 24.17 14.36 -15.57
C LYS A 342 24.21 14.11 -14.07
N ALA A 343 23.05 14.16 -13.42
CA ALA A 343 22.93 13.96 -11.98
C ALA A 343 21.83 12.96 -11.66
N TYR A 344 22.18 11.88 -10.96
CA TYR A 344 21.25 10.86 -10.51
C TYR A 344 21.26 10.72 -8.99
N LEU A 345 20.10 10.88 -8.36
CA LEU A 345 19.92 10.66 -6.93
C LEU A 345 18.93 9.51 -6.70
N HIS A 346 19.45 8.37 -6.23
CA HIS A 346 18.62 7.24 -5.83
C HIS A 346 18.21 7.35 -4.36
N LEU A 347 16.90 7.42 -4.12
CA LEU A 347 16.27 7.37 -2.81
C LEU A 347 15.64 5.99 -2.61
N PRO A 348 16.33 5.04 -1.95
CA PRO A 348 15.82 3.67 -1.79
C PRO A 348 14.54 3.67 -0.95
N CYS A 349 13.41 3.46 -1.62
CA CYS A 349 12.08 3.45 -1.02
C CYS A 349 11.30 2.23 -1.48
N GLN A 350 10.69 1.51 -0.54
CA GLN A 350 9.75 0.44 -0.86
C GLN A 350 8.44 0.99 -1.46
N THR A 351 7.54 0.12 -1.91
CA THR A 351 6.22 0.53 -2.41
C THR A 351 5.21 0.69 -1.27
N GLY A 352 4.16 1.49 -1.50
CA GLY A 352 3.07 1.71 -0.55
C GLY A 352 3.52 2.34 0.79
N LYS A 353 2.88 1.92 1.88
CA LYS A 353 3.06 2.53 3.22
C LYS A 353 4.48 2.41 3.76
N LEU A 354 5.21 1.36 3.40
CA LEU A 354 6.61 1.18 3.79
C LEU A 354 7.49 2.22 3.11
N GLY A 355 7.25 2.47 1.82
CA GLY A 355 7.88 3.57 1.07
C GLY A 355 7.71 4.93 1.73
N SER A 356 6.51 5.25 2.20
CA SER A 356 6.26 6.50 2.93
C SER A 356 7.11 6.64 4.20
N ARG A 357 7.40 5.53 4.88
CA ARG A 357 8.27 5.53 6.07
C ARG A 357 9.73 5.71 5.67
N ASP A 358 10.19 4.95 4.69
CA ASP A 358 11.57 5.01 4.21
C ASP A 358 11.90 6.40 3.66
N LEU A 359 10.96 7.02 2.95
CA LEU A 359 11.05 8.39 2.43
C LEU A 359 11.46 9.39 3.51
N ARG A 360 10.98 9.25 4.75
CA ARG A 360 11.36 10.16 5.86
C ARG A 360 12.88 10.20 6.08
N ASN A 361 13.53 9.06 5.96
CA ASN A 361 14.97 8.93 6.16
C ASN A 361 15.77 9.33 4.91
N GLN A 362 15.16 9.24 3.72
CA GLN A 362 15.81 9.53 2.44
C GLN A 362 15.69 11.01 2.02
N LEU A 363 14.60 11.70 2.37
CA LEU A 363 14.37 13.10 1.99
C LEU A 363 15.49 14.09 2.35
N PRO A 364 16.23 13.95 3.47
CA PRO A 364 17.35 14.85 3.76
C PRO A 364 18.44 14.82 2.67
N ALA A 365 18.56 13.73 1.90
CA ALA A 365 19.48 13.65 0.77
C ALA A 365 19.12 14.59 -0.38
N LEU A 366 17.90 15.16 -0.44
CA LEU A 366 17.60 16.23 -1.41
C LEU A 366 18.49 17.47 -1.22
N ARG A 367 19.15 17.61 -0.05
CA ARG A 367 20.12 18.68 0.23
C ARG A 367 21.48 18.49 -0.45
N SER A 368 21.77 17.32 -1.00
CA SER A 368 23.03 17.04 -1.69
C SER A 368 22.95 17.23 -3.21
N ILE A 369 21.79 17.59 -3.76
CA ILE A 369 21.60 17.85 -5.20
C ILE A 369 22.56 18.96 -5.65
N PRO A 370 23.34 18.75 -6.73
CA PRO A 370 24.31 19.73 -7.18
C PRO A 370 23.60 20.98 -7.70
N SER A 371 24.21 22.14 -7.48
CA SER A 371 23.77 23.44 -7.99
C SER A 371 23.99 23.63 -9.49
N THR A 372 24.22 22.55 -10.24
CA THR A 372 24.45 22.61 -11.69
C THR A 372 23.29 23.30 -12.40
N THR A 373 23.60 24.00 -13.49
CA THR A 373 22.71 24.85 -14.32
C THR A 373 21.31 24.27 -14.51
N PRO A 374 20.25 25.12 -14.58
CA PRO A 374 18.84 24.73 -14.52
C PRO A 374 18.43 23.86 -15.72
N GLY A 375 18.66 22.56 -15.59
CA GLY A 375 18.20 21.52 -16.50
C GLY A 375 16.82 20.99 -16.11
N GLN A 376 16.28 20.08 -16.92
CA GLN A 376 15.03 19.41 -16.58
C GLN A 376 15.26 18.36 -15.48
N THR A 377 14.44 18.41 -14.43
CA THR A 377 14.49 17.50 -13.28
C THR A 377 13.29 16.58 -13.31
N LEU A 378 13.54 15.26 -13.29
CA LEU A 378 12.52 14.23 -13.15
C LEU A 378 12.55 13.62 -11.76
N ILE A 379 11.38 13.49 -11.13
CA ILE A 379 11.19 12.74 -9.88
C ILE A 379 10.22 11.58 -10.13
N CYS A 380 10.70 10.35 -9.98
CA CYS A 380 9.90 9.17 -10.28
C CYS A 380 9.84 8.14 -9.15
N CYS A 381 8.79 7.34 -9.13
CA CYS A 381 8.62 6.17 -8.26
C CYS A 381 7.75 5.13 -9.00
N PRO A 382 7.64 3.87 -8.57
CA PRO A 382 6.93 2.84 -9.32
C PRO A 382 5.52 3.24 -9.79
N THR A 383 4.73 3.87 -8.91
CA THR A 383 3.37 4.31 -9.25
C THR A 383 3.27 5.71 -9.85
N GLY A 384 4.30 6.55 -9.67
CA GLY A 384 4.28 7.99 -9.98
C GLY A 384 3.31 8.84 -9.16
N LYS A 385 2.59 8.27 -8.17
CA LYS A 385 1.44 8.92 -7.52
C LYS A 385 1.61 9.20 -6.03
N ASP A 386 2.63 8.62 -5.38
CA ASP A 386 2.79 8.71 -3.93
C ASP A 386 4.17 9.22 -3.49
N VAL A 387 5.19 8.36 -3.47
CA VAL A 387 6.51 8.69 -2.92
C VAL A 387 7.24 9.74 -3.77
N SER A 388 7.16 9.63 -5.10
CA SER A 388 7.66 10.67 -6.02
C SER A 388 6.99 12.01 -5.79
N VAL A 389 5.67 12.01 -5.54
CA VAL A 389 4.90 13.22 -5.26
C VAL A 389 5.31 13.85 -3.92
N GLY A 390 5.57 13.04 -2.89
CA GLY A 390 6.13 13.51 -1.62
C GLY A 390 7.52 14.13 -1.78
N THR A 391 8.37 13.53 -2.61
CA THR A 391 9.72 14.02 -2.92
C THR A 391 9.66 15.32 -3.71
N ALA A 392 8.79 15.41 -4.71
CA ALA A 392 8.54 16.63 -5.46
C ALA A 392 7.99 17.75 -4.57
N LEU A 393 7.11 17.43 -3.62
CA LEU A 393 6.63 18.40 -2.64
C LEU A 393 7.76 18.94 -1.76
N ALA A 394 8.67 18.06 -1.31
CA ALA A 394 9.84 18.49 -0.53
C ALA A 394 10.79 19.36 -1.36
N TYR A 395 11.03 18.98 -2.62
CA TYR A 395 11.81 19.77 -3.57
C TYR A 395 11.20 21.17 -3.79
N LEU A 396 9.89 21.27 -4.04
CA LEU A 396 9.17 22.53 -4.17
C LEU A 396 9.32 23.42 -2.92
N CYS A 397 9.25 22.82 -1.73
CA CYS A 397 9.38 23.58 -0.49
C CYS A 397 10.81 24.08 -0.24
N LEU A 398 11.82 23.32 -0.68
CA LEU A 398 13.23 23.63 -0.44
C LEU A 398 13.79 24.60 -1.49
N TYR A 399 13.49 24.41 -2.77
CA TYR A 399 14.25 25.05 -3.85
C TYR A 399 13.43 25.91 -4.80
N VAL A 400 12.11 26.01 -4.61
CA VAL A 400 11.26 26.73 -5.57
C VAL A 400 10.70 28.00 -4.95
N ALA A 401 10.91 29.13 -5.64
CA ALA A 401 10.37 30.42 -5.25
C ALA A 401 8.86 30.52 -5.56
N ASP A 402 8.21 31.61 -5.16
CA ASP A 402 6.75 31.75 -5.30
C ASP A 402 6.30 32.00 -6.75
N ASP A 403 7.22 32.44 -7.63
CA ASP A 403 7.01 32.60 -9.07
C ASP A 403 7.28 31.32 -9.88
N GLY A 404 7.70 30.23 -9.22
CA GLY A 404 8.03 28.96 -9.87
C GLY A 404 9.50 28.82 -10.30
N THR A 405 10.34 29.82 -10.05
CA THR A 405 11.78 29.73 -10.32
C THR A 405 12.46 28.74 -9.38
N VAL A 406 13.36 27.93 -9.93
CA VAL A 406 14.12 26.92 -9.18
C VAL A 406 15.50 27.48 -8.84
N ASP A 407 15.81 27.55 -7.55
CA ASP A 407 17.11 27.91 -7.01
C ASP A 407 17.69 26.73 -6.21
N LEU A 408 18.59 25.98 -6.84
CA LEU A 408 19.32 24.86 -6.21
C LEU A 408 20.54 25.33 -5.41
N SER A 409 20.90 26.62 -5.45
CA SER A 409 22.11 27.12 -4.81
C SER A 409 21.95 27.22 -3.29
N GLN A 410 20.75 27.54 -2.80
CA GLN A 410 20.46 27.64 -1.38
C GLN A 410 19.09 27.01 -1.04
N PRO A 411 19.05 25.95 -0.21
CA PRO A 411 17.79 25.42 0.26
C PRO A 411 17.13 26.39 1.24
N ARG A 412 15.81 26.57 1.09
CA ARG A 412 14.98 27.34 2.02
C ARG A 412 15.15 26.83 3.45
N GLU A 413 15.35 27.78 4.36
CA GLU A 413 15.51 27.49 5.77
C GLU A 413 14.21 26.92 6.37
N THR A 414 14.35 25.93 7.26
CA THR A 414 13.22 25.22 7.88
C THR A 414 12.27 26.15 8.63
N ARG A 415 12.78 27.24 9.24
CA ARG A 415 11.94 28.25 9.92
C ARG A 415 10.90 28.92 9.02
N HIS A 416 11.12 28.94 7.70
CA HIS A 416 10.19 29.50 6.73
C HIS A 416 9.24 28.46 6.12
N ILE A 417 9.38 27.19 6.51
CA ILE A 417 8.57 26.08 6.00
C ILE A 417 7.60 25.64 7.10
N ASN A 418 6.35 26.12 7.00
CA ASN A 418 5.27 25.70 7.89
C ASN A 418 4.24 24.85 7.16
N LYS A 419 3.30 24.26 7.91
CA LYS A 419 2.26 23.39 7.36
C LYS A 419 1.37 24.09 6.32
N THR A 420 1.17 25.40 6.44
CA THR A 420 0.39 26.18 5.47
C THR A 420 1.16 26.31 4.15
N PHE A 421 2.45 26.64 4.21
CA PHE A 421 3.32 26.70 3.04
C PHE A 421 3.44 25.35 2.33
N ILE A 422 3.59 24.25 3.07
CA ILE A 422 3.60 22.90 2.48
C ILE A 422 2.28 22.60 1.75
N LYS A 423 1.13 23.00 2.32
CA LYS A 423 -0.17 22.84 1.65
C LYS A 423 -0.27 23.68 0.37
N GLN A 424 0.26 24.90 0.39
CA GLN A 424 0.33 25.76 -0.80
C GLN A 424 1.17 25.11 -1.90
N ARG A 425 2.34 24.55 -1.59
CA ARG A 425 3.16 23.85 -2.59
C ARG A 425 2.53 22.54 -3.06
N LEU A 426 1.76 21.88 -2.22
CA LEU A 426 0.99 20.70 -2.62
C LEU A 426 -0.15 21.06 -3.59
N SER A 427 -0.77 22.24 -3.48
CA SER A 427 -1.81 22.64 -4.44
C SER A 427 -1.26 22.84 -5.85
N TRP A 428 0.02 23.20 -6.00
CA TRP A 428 0.67 23.31 -7.30
C TRP A 428 0.76 21.96 -8.01
N ILE A 429 1.13 20.92 -7.27
CA ILE A 429 1.16 19.54 -7.77
C ILE A 429 -0.25 19.09 -8.17
N THR A 430 -1.22 19.21 -7.27
CA THR A 430 -2.56 18.65 -7.49
C THR A 430 -3.37 19.43 -8.52
N THR A 431 -3.02 20.69 -8.78
CA THR A 431 -3.59 21.49 -9.88
C THR A 431 -2.91 21.18 -11.21
N SER A 432 -1.64 20.78 -11.21
CA SER A 432 -0.92 20.36 -12.43
C SER A 432 -1.41 19.01 -12.94
N ASN A 433 -1.62 18.06 -12.03
CA ASN A 433 -2.28 16.79 -12.32
C ASN A 433 -3.00 16.26 -11.07
N PRO A 434 -4.34 16.16 -11.09
CA PRO A 434 -5.14 15.73 -9.93
C PRO A 434 -4.85 14.30 -9.45
N VAL A 435 -4.29 13.45 -10.33
CA VAL A 435 -3.92 12.06 -10.00
C VAL A 435 -2.70 12.03 -9.06
N LEU A 436 -1.90 13.10 -9.02
CA LEU A 436 -0.73 13.24 -8.15
C LEU A 436 -1.14 13.64 -6.72
N SER A 437 -1.71 12.70 -5.98
CA SER A 437 -2.15 12.91 -4.60
C SER A 437 -1.41 11.98 -3.64
N PRO A 438 -0.43 12.48 -2.85
CA PRO A 438 0.36 11.65 -1.95
C PRO A 438 -0.49 11.10 -0.82
N SER A 439 -0.13 9.93 -0.32
CA SER A 439 -0.79 9.30 0.82
C SER A 439 -0.61 10.13 2.10
N ARG A 440 -1.51 9.92 3.07
CA ARG A 440 -1.39 10.59 4.38
C ARG A 440 -0.05 10.27 5.06
N ALA A 441 0.44 9.05 4.90
CA ALA A 441 1.72 8.61 5.46
C ALA A 441 2.89 9.35 4.80
N THR A 442 2.90 9.46 3.47
CA THR A 442 3.90 10.23 2.71
C THR A 442 3.91 11.69 3.13
N LEU A 443 2.74 12.33 3.21
CA LEU A 443 2.63 13.72 3.64
C LEU A 443 3.09 13.93 5.10
N GLN A 444 2.85 12.96 5.99
CA GLN A 444 3.37 12.99 7.36
C GLN A 444 4.90 12.93 7.39
N SER A 445 5.51 12.11 6.53
CA SER A 445 6.97 12.04 6.41
C SER A 445 7.57 13.32 5.86
N VAL A 446 6.99 13.91 4.80
CA VAL A 446 7.42 15.23 4.27
C VAL A 446 7.32 16.30 5.35
N ASN A 447 6.18 16.38 6.04
CA ASN A 447 5.97 17.31 7.15
C ASN A 447 7.01 17.14 8.26
N SER A 448 7.31 15.88 8.63
CA SER A 448 8.29 15.56 9.67
C SER A 448 9.69 16.07 9.32
N VAL A 449 10.11 15.93 8.05
CA VAL A 449 11.46 16.31 7.61
C VAL A 449 11.59 17.81 7.39
N LEU A 450 10.58 18.44 6.79
CA LEU A 450 10.65 19.86 6.45
C LEU A 450 10.44 20.78 7.67
N MET A 451 9.65 20.35 8.66
CA MET A 451 9.35 21.15 9.84
C MET A 451 10.20 20.79 11.07
N SER A 452 11.06 19.77 11.02
CA SER A 452 12.01 19.48 12.11
C SER A 452 13.10 20.54 12.15
N SER A 453 13.32 21.13 13.33
CA SER A 453 14.40 22.08 13.60
C SER A 453 15.75 21.35 13.64
N THR A 454 16.48 21.41 12.52
CA THR A 454 17.88 21.01 12.33
C THR A 454 18.14 19.50 12.39
N PRO A 455 18.93 18.91 11.47
CA PRO A 455 19.39 17.53 11.60
C PRO A 455 20.18 17.39 12.89
N GLU A 456 20.00 16.29 13.64
CA GLU A 456 21.02 15.95 14.63
C GLU A 456 22.38 15.87 13.93
N PRO A 457 23.44 16.52 14.46
CA PRO A 457 24.78 16.42 13.92
C PRO A 457 25.29 14.98 14.11
N GLY A 458 24.92 14.11 13.18
CA GLY A 458 25.15 12.66 13.25
C GLY A 458 24.45 11.87 12.14
N THR A 459 23.35 12.36 11.56
CA THR A 459 22.72 11.73 10.40
C THR A 459 23.44 12.17 9.11
N ARG A 460 24.63 11.62 8.86
CA ARG A 460 25.22 11.65 7.52
C ARG A 460 24.29 10.86 6.59
N THR A 461 23.52 11.55 5.75
CA THR A 461 22.90 10.91 4.59
C THR A 461 24.02 10.42 3.68
N THR A 462 24.13 9.10 3.54
CA THR A 462 25.17 8.42 2.76
C THR A 462 24.93 8.47 1.25
N THR A 463 23.78 9.01 0.82
CA THR A 463 23.38 9.13 -0.59
C THR A 463 23.75 10.49 -1.15
N SER A 464 24.86 10.52 -1.90
CA SER A 464 25.23 11.63 -2.77
C SER A 464 24.73 11.38 -4.20
N PRO A 465 24.44 12.43 -4.98
CA PRO A 465 24.14 12.29 -6.39
C PRO A 465 25.34 11.71 -7.13
N LYS A 466 25.08 10.87 -8.12
CA LYS A 466 26.09 10.20 -8.95
C LYS A 466 25.96 10.66 -10.39
N ASN A 467 27.07 10.75 -11.10
CA ASN A 467 27.07 10.96 -12.55
C ASN A 467 27.08 9.59 -13.26
N PRO A 468 26.06 9.26 -14.07
CA PRO A 468 26.01 7.99 -14.79
C PRO A 468 27.25 7.72 -15.64
N VAL A 469 27.86 8.75 -16.25
CA VAL A 469 29.06 8.61 -17.11
C VAL A 469 30.31 8.25 -16.29
N GLU A 470 30.36 8.68 -15.04
CA GLU A 470 31.50 8.46 -14.14
C GLU A 470 31.28 7.25 -13.21
N SER A 471 30.22 6.47 -13.42
CA SER A 471 29.86 5.33 -12.58
C SER A 471 29.84 4.02 -13.36
N ASP A 472 30.19 2.91 -12.71
CA ASP A 472 29.99 1.55 -13.24
C ASP A 472 28.50 1.12 -13.17
N GLU A 473 28.19 -0.10 -13.65
CA GLU A 473 26.82 -0.64 -13.64
C GLU A 473 26.25 -0.86 -12.21
N GLN A 474 27.14 -1.01 -11.22
CA GLN A 474 26.82 -1.12 -9.80
C GLN A 474 26.80 0.25 -9.10
N TRP A 475 26.92 1.35 -9.85
CA TRP A 475 26.98 2.72 -9.36
C TRP A 475 28.19 3.06 -8.46
N ASN A 476 29.32 2.39 -8.65
CA ASN A 476 30.60 2.78 -8.04
C ASN A 476 31.35 3.76 -8.94
N PRO A 477 32.12 4.71 -8.38
CA PRO A 477 32.93 5.64 -9.18
C PRO A 477 33.95 4.91 -10.05
N LEU A 478 34.02 5.27 -11.33
CA LEU A 478 35.03 4.76 -12.25
C LEU A 478 36.41 5.31 -11.85
N PRO A 479 37.47 4.47 -11.88
CA PRO A 479 38.82 4.95 -11.64
C PRO A 479 39.23 5.99 -12.70
N PRO A 480 40.01 7.01 -12.35
CA PRO A 480 40.52 7.98 -13.32
C PRO A 480 41.37 7.26 -14.38
N ARG A 481 41.13 7.56 -15.66
CA ARG A 481 41.88 6.98 -16.78
C ARG A 481 43.37 7.31 -16.67
N LEU A 482 44.18 6.30 -16.39
CA LEU A 482 45.64 6.34 -16.52
C LEU A 482 46.02 5.73 -17.88
N ASP A 483 46.71 6.51 -18.70
CA ASP A 483 47.28 6.05 -19.96
C ASP A 483 48.44 5.04 -19.72
N ALA A 484 48.31 3.89 -20.40
CA ALA A 484 49.34 2.96 -20.91
C ALA A 484 50.53 2.47 -20.04
N LEU A 485 50.42 1.17 -19.65
CA LEU A 485 51.40 0.05 -19.70
C LEU A 485 52.64 0.00 -18.77
N PRO A 486 53.27 -1.19 -18.54
CA PRO A 486 52.80 -2.58 -18.62
C PRO A 486 53.07 -3.42 -17.34
N MET A 487 52.59 -4.67 -17.39
CA MET A 487 52.76 -5.78 -16.43
C MET A 487 54.19 -5.96 -15.92
N ASP A 488 54.32 -6.26 -14.62
CA ASP A 488 55.17 -7.37 -14.19
C ASP A 488 54.66 -8.00 -12.89
N ALA A 489 54.67 -9.33 -12.87
CA ALA A 489 54.15 -10.17 -11.80
C ALA A 489 55.28 -10.61 -10.87
N GLN A 490 55.05 -10.62 -9.55
CA GLN A 490 55.55 -11.69 -8.66
C GLN A 490 54.68 -11.83 -7.40
N PRO A 491 54.55 -13.05 -6.85
CA PRO A 491 53.55 -13.39 -5.83
C PRO A 491 54.07 -13.16 -4.41
N VAL A 492 53.23 -12.63 -3.53
CA VAL A 492 53.51 -12.57 -2.10
C VAL A 492 52.75 -13.70 -1.40
N THR A 493 53.53 -14.55 -0.76
CA THR A 493 53.18 -15.74 0.02
C THR A 493 52.07 -15.47 1.05
N ALA A 494 50.98 -16.24 0.98
CA ALA A 494 49.98 -16.32 2.03
C ALA A 494 50.48 -17.26 3.15
N SER A 495 50.55 -16.73 4.36
CA SER A 495 50.71 -17.51 5.59
C SER A 495 49.41 -18.30 5.88
N PRO A 496 49.49 -19.51 6.46
CA PRO A 496 48.32 -20.33 6.69
C PRO A 496 47.51 -19.76 7.87
N ASN A 497 46.31 -19.27 7.58
CA ASN A 497 45.32 -19.00 8.63
C ASN A 497 44.90 -20.34 9.27
N PRO A 498 44.80 -20.41 10.62
CA PRO A 498 44.28 -21.58 11.30
C PRO A 498 42.80 -21.78 10.94
N PRO A 499 42.26 -23.02 11.07
CA PRO A 499 40.90 -23.33 10.66
C PRO A 499 39.89 -22.47 11.44
N PRO A 500 38.81 -21.98 10.82
CA PRO A 500 37.78 -21.23 11.52
C PRO A 500 37.12 -22.14 12.56
N THR A 501 37.14 -21.69 13.81
CA THR A 501 36.33 -22.23 14.89
C THR A 501 34.86 -22.19 14.45
N ARG A 502 34.22 -23.36 14.32
CA ARG A 502 32.78 -23.47 13.99
C ARG A 502 31.98 -22.64 14.99
N SER A 503 31.14 -21.72 14.51
CA SER A 503 30.28 -20.94 15.41
C SER A 503 29.29 -21.85 16.16
N ALA A 504 28.93 -21.47 17.39
CA ALA A 504 28.00 -22.24 18.24
C ALA A 504 26.67 -22.58 17.55
N GLN A 505 26.21 -21.73 16.62
CA GLN A 505 25.01 -21.92 15.83
C GLN A 505 25.17 -23.01 14.74
N HIS A 506 26.36 -23.16 14.16
CA HIS A 506 26.65 -24.28 13.25
C HIS A 506 26.64 -25.62 13.99
N SER A 507 27.26 -25.67 15.17
CA SER A 507 27.23 -26.86 16.03
C SER A 507 25.81 -27.21 16.47
N LEU A 508 25.01 -26.20 16.84
CA LEU A 508 23.60 -26.39 17.21
C LEU A 508 22.75 -26.90 16.05
N PHE A 509 22.89 -26.32 14.85
CA PHE A 509 22.13 -26.74 13.67
C PHE A 509 22.48 -28.18 13.27
N ALA A 510 23.77 -28.55 13.34
CA ALA A 510 24.22 -29.93 13.14
C ALA A 510 23.69 -30.88 14.23
N ALA A 511 23.58 -30.45 15.50
CA ALA A 511 23.06 -31.26 16.59
C ALA A 511 21.56 -31.57 16.47
N LEU A 512 20.79 -30.70 15.78
CA LEU A 512 19.37 -30.96 15.49
C LEU A 512 19.19 -32.02 14.39
N GLN A 513 20.12 -32.08 13.44
CA GLN A 513 20.11 -32.97 12.29
C GLN A 513 20.43 -34.41 12.72
N ASN A 514 19.46 -35.32 12.59
CA ASN A 514 19.57 -36.78 12.84
C ASN A 514 19.39 -37.27 14.28
N SER A 515 18.46 -36.68 15.04
CA SER A 515 17.95 -37.29 16.28
C SER A 515 16.42 -37.27 16.27
N SER A 516 15.81 -38.41 16.65
CA SER A 516 14.38 -38.44 16.97
C SER A 516 14.22 -37.86 18.37
N TRP A 517 13.35 -36.88 18.52
CA TRP A 517 13.14 -36.18 19.78
C TRP A 517 11.83 -36.61 20.39
N SER A 518 11.86 -37.10 21.63
CA SER A 518 10.66 -37.16 22.45
C SER A 518 10.38 -35.76 22.99
N PHE A 519 9.14 -35.29 22.91
CA PHE A 519 8.78 -33.97 23.41
C PHE A 519 7.56 -33.98 24.32
N THR A 520 7.55 -33.02 25.23
CA THR A 520 6.38 -32.67 26.03
C THR A 520 6.13 -31.17 25.93
N ARG A 521 4.91 -30.78 25.54
CA ARG A 521 4.46 -29.40 25.44
C ARG A 521 3.40 -29.13 26.49
N SER A 522 3.55 -28.08 27.26
CA SER A 522 2.49 -27.52 28.09
C SER A 522 1.92 -26.28 27.41
N LEU A 523 0.60 -26.22 27.27
CA LEU A 523 -0.13 -25.11 26.68
C LEU A 523 -1.09 -24.53 27.73
N ALA A 524 -0.93 -23.25 28.05
CA ALA A 524 -1.81 -22.53 28.96
C ALA A 524 -2.41 -21.32 28.24
N SER A 525 -3.70 -21.37 27.91
CA SER A 525 -4.43 -20.24 27.32
C SER A 525 -5.13 -19.41 28.40
N ALA A 526 -5.11 -18.09 28.22
CA ALA A 526 -5.88 -17.14 29.01
C ALA A 526 -7.31 -16.94 28.47
N LEU A 527 -7.59 -17.43 27.25
CA LEU A 527 -8.91 -17.31 26.61
C LEU A 527 -9.77 -18.53 26.96
N PRO A 528 -10.97 -18.35 27.55
CA PRO A 528 -11.87 -19.46 27.92
C PRO A 528 -12.30 -20.34 26.73
N THR A 529 -12.19 -19.83 25.51
CA THR A 529 -12.56 -20.50 24.26
C THR A 529 -11.46 -21.37 23.67
N HIS A 530 -10.24 -21.34 24.23
CA HIS A 530 -9.09 -22.12 23.74
C HIS A 530 -8.66 -23.13 24.81
N PRO A 531 -8.42 -24.39 24.44
CA PRO A 531 -8.08 -25.42 25.42
C PRO A 531 -6.65 -25.25 25.98
N SER A 532 -6.52 -25.37 27.29
CA SER A 532 -5.24 -25.61 27.98
C SER A 532 -5.02 -27.12 28.14
N GLY A 533 -3.77 -27.55 28.21
CA GLY A 533 -3.43 -28.96 28.36
C GLY A 533 -1.99 -29.31 28.04
N ARG A 534 -1.73 -30.60 27.81
CA ARG A 534 -0.40 -31.15 27.56
C ARG A 534 -0.37 -31.96 26.27
N VAL A 535 0.66 -31.76 25.45
CA VAL A 535 0.97 -32.60 24.29
C VAL A 535 2.19 -33.46 24.61
N THR A 536 2.13 -34.75 24.30
CA THR A 536 3.30 -35.63 24.28
C THR A 536 3.43 -36.29 22.91
N GLY A 537 4.66 -36.42 22.42
CA GLY A 537 4.86 -36.94 21.07
C GLY A 537 6.32 -37.07 20.67
N THR A 538 6.53 -37.31 19.38
CA THR A 538 7.85 -37.38 18.77
C THR A 538 8.00 -36.32 17.68
N ALA A 539 9.22 -35.81 17.53
CA ALA A 539 9.58 -34.85 16.50
C ALA A 539 10.89 -35.24 15.81
N THR A 540 11.00 -34.94 14.52
CA THR A 540 12.19 -35.22 13.71
C THR A 540 12.60 -33.97 12.94
N PHE A 541 13.91 -33.85 12.71
CA PHE A 541 14.48 -32.86 11.80
C PHE A 541 15.15 -33.61 10.66
N THR A 542 14.58 -33.47 9.46
CA THR A 542 15.02 -34.18 8.26
C THR A 542 15.76 -33.23 7.33
N PRO A 543 16.94 -33.60 6.80
CA PRO A 543 17.61 -32.81 5.76
C PRO A 543 16.74 -32.67 4.52
N THR A 544 16.79 -31.51 3.87
CA THR A 544 16.09 -31.27 2.61
C THR A 544 17.09 -31.17 1.45
N PRO A 545 16.64 -31.18 0.17
CA PRO A 545 17.53 -30.97 -0.97
C PRO A 545 18.22 -29.59 -0.99
N LEU A 546 17.69 -28.61 -0.25
CA LEU A 546 18.31 -27.30 -0.09
C LEU A 546 19.41 -27.35 0.98
N ALA A 547 20.58 -26.79 0.65
CA ALA A 547 21.68 -26.64 1.59
C ALA A 547 21.21 -25.89 2.85
N ASN A 548 21.75 -26.28 4.01
CA ASN A 548 21.50 -25.61 5.29
C ASN A 548 20.01 -25.51 5.66
N THR A 549 19.17 -26.43 5.18
CA THR A 549 17.71 -26.43 5.41
C THR A 549 17.25 -27.78 5.95
N LEU A 550 16.54 -27.76 7.08
CA LEU A 550 15.93 -28.91 7.74
C LEU A 550 14.41 -28.77 7.78
N LEU A 551 13.69 -29.86 7.50
CA LEU A 551 12.25 -29.97 7.70
C LEU A 551 11.99 -30.59 9.08
N TYR A 552 11.40 -29.80 9.96
CA TYR A 552 10.88 -30.23 11.24
C TYR A 552 9.47 -30.80 11.06
N THR A 553 9.23 -32.00 11.60
CA THR A 553 7.90 -32.60 11.68
C THR A 553 7.64 -33.13 13.09
N GLU A 554 6.44 -32.91 13.63
CA GLU A 554 6.03 -33.48 14.91
C GLU A 554 4.69 -34.21 14.81
N ARG A 555 4.53 -35.24 15.65
CA ARG A 555 3.26 -35.95 15.87
C ARG A 555 3.12 -36.29 17.35
N GLY A 556 1.95 -36.01 17.92
CA GLY A 556 1.66 -36.29 19.32
C GLY A 556 0.18 -36.40 19.63
N GLU A 557 -0.12 -36.64 20.90
CA GLU A 557 -1.47 -36.60 21.46
C GLU A 557 -1.58 -35.39 22.38
N PHE A 558 -2.56 -34.53 22.15
CA PHE A 558 -2.91 -33.41 22.99
C PHE A 558 -4.04 -33.82 23.94
N GLU A 559 -3.77 -33.80 25.23
CA GLU A 559 -4.74 -34.02 26.29
C GLU A 559 -5.07 -32.68 26.95
N THR A 560 -6.32 -32.25 26.81
CA THR A 560 -6.82 -31.01 27.44
C THR A 560 -6.99 -31.21 28.94
N ASP A 561 -6.99 -30.12 29.71
CA ASP A 561 -7.29 -30.15 31.15
C ASP A 561 -8.71 -30.68 31.46
N THR A 562 -9.59 -30.71 30.44
CA THR A 562 -10.94 -31.28 30.52
C THR A 562 -11.02 -32.78 30.20
N GLY A 563 -9.88 -33.43 29.91
CA GLY A 563 -9.78 -34.87 29.63
C GLY A 563 -10.03 -35.27 28.17
N MET A 564 -10.30 -34.31 27.27
CA MET A 564 -10.41 -34.56 25.83
C MET A 564 -9.04 -34.80 25.19
N LYS A 565 -8.94 -35.83 24.34
CA LYS A 565 -7.72 -36.22 23.62
C LYS A 565 -7.85 -35.94 22.13
N LEU A 566 -6.83 -35.31 21.54
CA LEU A 566 -6.77 -34.90 20.13
C LEU A 566 -5.41 -35.30 19.53
N THR A 567 -5.35 -35.54 18.23
CA THR A 567 -4.06 -35.73 17.54
C THR A 567 -3.44 -34.38 17.21
N ALA A 568 -2.19 -34.16 17.60
CA ALA A 568 -1.39 -32.99 17.29
C ALA A 568 -0.38 -33.30 16.19
N ARG A 569 -0.29 -32.45 15.16
CA ARG A 569 0.72 -32.51 14.10
C ARG A 569 1.18 -31.11 13.73
N ARG A 570 2.47 -30.95 13.42
CA ARG A 570 3.03 -29.65 13.00
C ARG A 570 4.25 -29.83 12.12
N ARG A 571 4.47 -28.87 11.21
CA ARG A 571 5.63 -28.83 10.32
C ARG A 571 6.25 -27.43 10.28
N TYR A 572 7.57 -27.37 10.25
CA TYR A 572 8.35 -26.13 10.15
C TYR A 572 9.59 -26.33 9.30
N VAL A 573 10.09 -25.26 8.70
CA VAL A 573 11.36 -25.26 7.96
C VAL A 573 12.38 -24.45 8.73
N TYR A 574 13.51 -25.06 9.07
CA TYR A 574 14.63 -24.46 9.78
C TYR A 574 15.78 -24.22 8.78
N GLN A 575 16.24 -22.98 8.66
CA GLN A 575 17.29 -22.58 7.73
C GLN A 575 18.45 -21.91 8.48
N LEU A 576 19.69 -22.35 8.24
CA LEU A 576 20.88 -21.70 8.77
C LEU A 576 21.36 -20.63 7.78
N HIS A 577 21.39 -19.38 8.24
CA HIS A 577 21.82 -18.22 7.46
C HIS A 577 23.16 -17.67 7.97
N THR A 578 24.05 -17.35 7.04
CA THR A 578 25.31 -16.64 7.25
C THR A 578 25.18 -15.24 6.65
N ALA A 579 25.16 -14.20 7.48
CA ALA A 579 25.15 -12.81 7.02
C ALA A 579 26.55 -12.22 7.11
N SER A 580 27.09 -11.76 5.97
CA SER A 580 28.28 -10.90 5.95
C SER A 580 27.87 -9.49 6.39
N SER A 581 28.22 -9.12 7.62
CA SER A 581 27.98 -7.77 8.13
C SER A 581 28.94 -6.78 7.48
N GLU A 582 28.57 -6.17 6.36
CA GLU A 582 29.16 -4.88 5.92
C GLU A 582 28.59 -3.69 6.73
N ALA A 583 27.63 -3.94 7.62
CA ALA A 583 26.89 -2.91 8.35
C ALA A 583 27.02 -3.07 9.88
N ARG A 584 28.26 -2.96 10.39
CA ARG A 584 28.66 -2.57 11.76
C ARG A 584 30.17 -2.77 11.81
N GLY A 585 30.93 -1.77 12.26
CA GLY A 585 32.40 -1.76 12.24
C GLY A 585 33.12 -2.77 13.16
N ALA A 586 32.61 -3.99 13.27
CA ALA A 586 33.28 -5.14 13.85
C ALA A 586 33.15 -6.30 12.86
N GLY A 587 34.25 -6.68 12.21
CA GLY A 587 34.28 -7.76 11.23
C GLY A 587 34.02 -9.12 11.88
N GLY A 588 32.74 -9.51 11.96
CA GLY A 588 32.30 -10.84 12.36
C GLY A 588 31.17 -11.32 11.46
N GLU A 589 31.29 -12.54 10.94
CA GLU A 589 30.20 -13.26 10.27
C GLU A 589 29.07 -13.52 11.28
N GLU A 590 27.86 -13.00 11.03
CA GLU A 590 26.71 -13.25 11.90
C GLU A 590 25.93 -14.47 11.41
N VAL A 591 25.97 -15.55 12.17
CA VAL A 591 25.27 -16.81 11.86
C VAL A 591 24.01 -16.93 12.70
N PHE A 592 22.86 -17.18 12.09
CA PHE A 592 21.58 -17.34 12.80
C PHE A 592 20.67 -18.38 12.15
N ILE A 593 19.70 -18.90 12.92
CA ILE A 593 18.71 -19.88 12.46
C ILE A 593 17.38 -19.18 12.23
N GLN A 594 16.84 -19.33 11.02
CA GLN A 594 15.53 -18.83 10.61
C GLN A 594 14.51 -19.96 10.59
N ILE A 595 13.33 -19.74 11.17
CA ILE A 595 12.23 -20.70 11.21
C ILE A 595 11.08 -20.15 10.36
N ARG A 596 10.60 -20.94 9.40
CA ARG A 596 9.49 -20.62 8.49
C ARG A 596 8.38 -21.65 8.59
N PHE A 597 7.16 -21.24 8.28
CA PHE A 597 6.04 -22.18 8.15
C PHE A 597 6.28 -23.15 6.99
N PHE A 598 5.78 -24.38 7.11
CA PHE A 598 5.63 -25.28 5.97
C PHE A 598 4.34 -24.90 5.21
N ASP A 599 4.43 -24.81 3.89
CA ASP A 599 3.28 -24.48 3.03
C ASP A 599 2.51 -25.74 2.61
N ASP A 600 1.48 -26.09 3.40
CA ASP A 600 0.61 -27.24 3.14
C ASP A 600 -0.22 -27.10 1.84
N SER A 601 -0.31 -25.90 1.23
CA SER A 601 -1.12 -25.67 0.02
C SER A 601 -0.53 -26.32 -1.23
N VAL A 602 0.78 -26.61 -1.22
CA VAL A 602 1.53 -27.14 -2.37
C VAL A 602 1.30 -28.64 -2.60
N ARG A 603 0.45 -29.31 -1.78
CA ARG A 603 0.15 -30.76 -1.85
C ARG A 603 1.41 -31.65 -1.97
N ARG A 604 2.45 -31.31 -1.22
CA ARG A 604 3.68 -32.10 -1.08
C ARG A 604 3.97 -32.36 0.39
N ASP A 605 4.64 -33.48 0.66
CA ASP A 605 5.04 -33.84 2.02
C ASP A 605 6.48 -33.45 2.36
N GLU A 606 7.25 -32.97 1.38
CA GLU A 606 8.67 -32.61 1.47
C GLU A 606 8.95 -31.25 0.80
N ILE A 607 10.13 -30.68 1.07
CA ILE A 607 10.62 -29.45 0.44
C ILE A 607 11.28 -29.79 -0.91
N GLY A 608 10.82 -29.16 -1.98
CA GLY A 608 11.38 -29.37 -3.32
C GLY A 608 12.73 -28.69 -3.55
N ASP A 609 13.47 -29.12 -4.57
CA ASP A 609 14.82 -28.63 -4.92
C ASP A 609 14.90 -27.12 -5.17
N LYS A 610 13.78 -26.49 -5.49
CA LYS A 610 13.66 -25.04 -5.74
C LYS A 610 13.05 -24.27 -4.56
N GLY A 611 12.86 -24.91 -3.40
CA GLY A 611 12.24 -24.32 -2.22
C GLY A 611 10.71 -24.36 -2.19
N GLU A 612 10.10 -25.19 -3.04
CA GLU A 612 8.66 -25.48 -3.00
C GLU A 612 8.29 -26.06 -1.63
N GLY A 613 7.23 -25.55 -1.00
CA GLY A 613 6.80 -25.95 0.36
C GLY A 613 7.38 -25.09 1.50
N ILE A 614 8.26 -24.14 1.21
CA ILE A 614 8.73 -23.15 2.19
C ILE A 614 7.74 -21.98 2.26
N GLY A 615 7.07 -21.82 3.40
CA GLY A 615 6.12 -20.74 3.65
C GLY A 615 6.74 -19.46 4.21
N GLY A 616 5.88 -18.60 4.77
CA GLY A 616 6.26 -17.33 5.36
C GLY A 616 7.23 -17.47 6.54
N LEU A 617 8.02 -16.41 6.79
CA LEU A 617 8.88 -16.29 7.97
C LEU A 617 8.02 -16.35 9.24
N PHE A 618 8.42 -17.21 10.18
CA PHE A 618 7.83 -17.27 11.51
C PHE A 618 8.71 -16.55 12.52
N VAL A 619 9.90 -17.06 12.86
CA VAL A 619 10.79 -16.41 13.83
C VAL A 619 12.24 -16.57 13.43
N GLU A 620 13.07 -15.59 13.78
CA GLU A 620 14.52 -15.66 13.66
C GLU A 620 15.14 -15.80 15.05
N MET A 621 15.93 -16.85 15.25
CA MET A 621 16.67 -17.07 16.48
C MET A 621 17.84 -16.08 16.55
N GLY A 622 17.92 -15.30 17.63
CA GLY A 622 19.05 -14.42 17.91
C GLY A 622 20.29 -15.17 18.40
N GLY A 623 21.34 -14.41 18.74
CA GLY A 623 22.57 -14.96 19.28
C GLY A 623 22.36 -15.78 20.55
N LEU A 624 23.15 -16.85 20.69
CA LEU A 624 23.20 -17.68 21.90
C LEU A 624 23.99 -16.95 23.00
N SER A 625 23.48 -16.94 24.22
CA SER A 625 24.18 -16.48 25.41
C SER A 625 24.00 -17.47 26.56
N GLY A 626 25.05 -17.72 27.34
CA GLY A 626 24.99 -18.66 28.47
C GLY A 626 26.37 -19.17 28.90
N GLU A 627 26.38 -19.89 30.03
CA GLU A 627 27.56 -20.56 30.59
C GLU A 627 27.41 -22.08 30.40
N SER A 628 28.52 -22.83 30.52
CA SER A 628 28.73 -24.24 30.12
C SER A 628 27.62 -25.26 30.42
N ALA A 629 26.70 -25.00 31.35
CA ALA A 629 25.57 -25.87 31.66
C ALA A 629 24.30 -25.64 30.80
N ALA A 630 24.01 -24.40 30.38
CA ALA A 630 22.80 -24.08 29.61
C ALA A 630 22.93 -22.79 28.79
N TRP A 631 22.54 -22.87 27.53
CA TRP A 631 22.54 -21.75 26.57
C TRP A 631 21.12 -21.25 26.32
N VAL A 632 20.95 -19.94 26.12
CA VAL A 632 19.66 -19.30 25.89
C VAL A 632 19.71 -18.47 24.61
N ALA A 633 18.62 -18.50 23.83
CA ALA A 633 18.40 -17.59 22.72
C ALA A 633 17.01 -16.97 22.82
N ARG A 634 16.84 -15.78 22.25
CA ARG A 634 15.54 -15.12 22.05
C ARG A 634 15.38 -14.74 20.59
N ASN A 635 14.15 -14.52 20.15
CA ASN A 635 13.92 -14.06 18.79
C ASN A 635 14.51 -12.67 18.54
N ARG A 636 15.07 -12.44 17.34
CA ARG A 636 15.68 -11.15 16.96
C ARG A 636 14.67 -10.00 16.98
N ALA A 637 13.43 -10.30 16.62
CA ALA A 637 12.29 -9.41 16.72
C ALA A 637 11.03 -10.22 17.06
N GLN A 638 10.09 -9.60 17.78
CA GLN A 638 8.76 -10.17 17.99
C GLN A 638 8.04 -10.34 16.65
N HIS A 639 7.38 -11.49 16.47
CA HIS A 639 6.71 -11.81 15.21
C HIS A 639 5.22 -11.55 15.32
N LEU A 640 4.68 -10.71 14.42
CA LEU A 640 3.26 -10.46 14.33
C LEU A 640 2.64 -11.44 13.33
N CYS A 641 1.79 -12.35 13.80
CA CYS A 641 1.07 -13.29 12.96
C CYS A 641 -0.43 -12.96 13.02
N GLY A 642 -0.95 -12.34 11.96
CA GLY A 642 -2.30 -11.78 11.97
C GLY A 642 -2.40 -10.61 12.95
N GLU A 643 -3.25 -10.73 13.97
CA GLU A 643 -3.44 -9.72 15.02
C GLU A 643 -2.70 -10.07 16.33
N ASP A 644 -2.04 -11.24 16.39
CA ASP A 644 -1.41 -11.76 17.60
C ASP A 644 0.13 -11.66 17.52
N LEU A 645 0.76 -11.27 18.63
CA LEU A 645 2.19 -11.06 18.77
C LEU A 645 2.86 -12.28 19.42
N TYR A 646 3.90 -12.81 18.78
CA TYR A 646 4.67 -13.96 19.20
C TYR A 646 6.06 -13.53 19.69
N ALA A 647 6.39 -13.87 20.94
CA ALA A 647 7.75 -13.82 21.47
C ALA A 647 8.26 -15.25 21.68
N ALA A 648 9.39 -15.59 21.08
CA ALA A 648 9.99 -16.93 21.16
C ALA A 648 11.30 -16.90 21.93
N SER A 649 11.51 -17.89 22.80
CA SER A 649 12.77 -18.10 23.49
C SER A 649 13.15 -19.57 23.48
N TRP A 650 14.45 -19.84 23.42
CA TRP A 650 15.02 -21.18 23.38
C TRP A 650 16.00 -21.37 24.53
N ARG A 651 16.07 -22.59 25.04
CA ARG A 651 17.10 -23.03 25.98
C ARG A 651 17.68 -24.35 25.50
N PHE A 652 19.00 -24.49 25.57
CA PHE A 652 19.72 -25.67 25.12
C PHE A 652 20.62 -26.17 26.25
N GLY A 653 20.67 -27.48 26.47
CA GLY A 653 21.67 -28.09 27.36
C GLY A 653 23.09 -27.92 26.81
N GLY A 654 24.10 -27.89 27.67
CA GLY A 654 25.51 -27.71 27.28
C GLY A 654 25.96 -28.63 26.13
N ALA A 655 25.59 -29.91 26.19
CA ALA A 655 25.90 -30.94 25.19
C ALA A 655 25.34 -30.66 23.77
N MET A 656 24.34 -29.77 23.63
CA MET A 656 23.80 -29.35 22.32
C MET A 656 24.69 -28.34 21.60
N VAL A 657 25.53 -27.60 22.32
CA VAL A 657 26.31 -26.47 21.79
C VAL A 657 27.81 -26.79 21.76
N SER A 658 28.33 -27.47 22.78
CA SER A 658 29.74 -27.89 22.85
C SER A 658 30.06 -29.02 21.86
N GLY A 659 29.08 -29.88 21.54
CA GLY A 659 29.31 -31.12 20.80
C GLY A 659 30.02 -32.22 21.61
N GLU A 660 30.49 -31.90 22.82
CA GLU A 660 31.10 -32.81 23.80
C GLU A 660 30.05 -33.16 24.87
N GLY A 661 29.74 -34.45 25.01
CA GLY A 661 28.73 -35.00 25.93
C GLY A 661 27.99 -36.20 25.33
N GLU A 662 27.43 -37.08 26.17
CA GLU A 662 26.65 -38.23 25.71
C GLU A 662 25.38 -37.76 24.95
N VAL A 663 25.00 -38.52 23.92
CA VAL A 663 23.85 -38.20 23.05
C VAL A 663 22.52 -38.16 23.85
N ASP A 664 22.45 -38.92 24.94
CA ASP A 664 21.29 -39.04 25.82
C ASP A 664 21.13 -37.85 26.80
N GLU A 665 22.17 -37.04 26.98
CA GLU A 665 22.11 -35.82 27.80
C GLU A 665 21.65 -34.58 27.01
N ARG A 666 21.37 -34.76 25.70
CA ARG A 666 20.95 -33.67 24.82
C ARG A 666 19.47 -33.33 25.02
N TRP A 667 19.22 -32.10 25.42
CA TRP A 667 17.88 -31.54 25.53
C TRP A 667 17.84 -30.09 25.03
N TRP A 668 16.66 -29.68 24.58
CA TRP A 668 16.37 -28.29 24.30
C TRP A 668 14.91 -27.95 24.58
N GLU A 669 14.62 -26.68 24.73
CA GLU A 669 13.31 -26.16 25.10
C GLU A 669 12.99 -24.94 24.24
N VAL A 670 11.74 -24.82 23.81
CA VAL A 670 11.22 -23.62 23.17
C VAL A 670 9.97 -23.15 23.89
N ARG A 671 9.93 -21.86 24.18
CA ARG A 671 8.79 -21.18 24.79
C ARG A 671 8.27 -20.11 23.85
N TYR A 672 6.95 -20.10 23.65
CA TYR A 672 6.21 -19.06 22.96
C TYR A 672 5.30 -18.34 23.95
N ASP A 673 5.49 -17.03 24.07
CA ASP A 673 4.57 -16.13 24.77
C ASP A 673 3.77 -15.37 23.71
N VAL A 674 2.46 -15.64 23.62
CA VAL A 674 1.56 -15.10 22.59
C VAL A 674 0.55 -14.16 23.21
N LYS A 675 0.46 -12.94 22.68
CA LYS A 675 -0.48 -11.90 23.14
C LYS A 675 -1.20 -11.25 21.96
N GLY A 676 -2.53 -11.24 22.00
CA GLY A 676 -3.35 -10.59 20.98
C GLY A 676 -4.85 -10.78 21.21
N PRO A 677 -5.69 -10.09 20.42
CA PRO A 677 -7.14 -10.12 20.58
C PRO A 677 -7.77 -11.46 20.18
N ARG A 678 -7.06 -12.30 19.42
CA ARG A 678 -7.56 -13.61 18.99
C ARG A 678 -6.93 -14.75 19.77
N LYS A 679 -5.67 -14.60 20.19
CA LYS A 679 -4.93 -15.61 20.95
C LYS A 679 -4.17 -14.99 22.10
N GLU A 680 -4.32 -15.58 23.27
CA GLU A 680 -3.50 -15.27 24.44
C GLU A 680 -3.14 -16.58 25.14
N TYR A 681 -1.88 -16.99 25.00
CA TYR A 681 -1.39 -18.24 25.59
C TYR A 681 0.13 -18.26 25.78
N VAL A 682 0.57 -19.14 26.67
CA VAL A 682 1.97 -19.53 26.83
C VAL A 682 2.11 -21.00 26.47
N SER A 683 3.07 -21.31 25.60
CA SER A 683 3.39 -22.69 25.22
C SER A 683 4.87 -22.96 25.46
N THR A 684 5.19 -23.97 26.27
CA THR A 684 6.57 -24.42 26.51
C THR A 684 6.71 -25.86 26.03
N THR A 685 7.61 -26.11 25.10
CA THR A 685 7.91 -27.46 24.57
C THR A 685 9.32 -27.85 24.96
N ARG A 686 9.46 -28.98 25.65
CA ARG A 686 10.72 -29.59 26.04
C ARG A 686 10.99 -30.80 25.17
N TYR A 687 12.19 -30.89 24.60
CA TYR A 687 12.68 -31.98 23.77
C TYR A 687 13.85 -32.67 24.46
N THR A 688 13.85 -34.00 24.39
CA THR A 688 14.93 -34.87 24.86
C THR A 688 15.22 -35.91 23.78
N ASN A 689 16.48 -36.29 23.61
CA ASN A 689 16.84 -37.29 22.61
C ASN A 689 16.17 -38.64 22.92
N ALA A 690 15.62 -39.32 21.91
CA ALA A 690 15.01 -40.62 22.09
C ALA A 690 16.10 -41.72 22.02
N GLY A 691 16.88 -41.83 23.09
CA GLY A 691 17.85 -42.91 23.34
C GLY A 691 17.59 -43.60 24.68
N ALA A 692 17.11 -44.85 24.59
CA ALA A 692 16.99 -45.88 25.65
C ALA A 692 16.33 -45.51 27.01
N LYS A 693 15.01 -45.65 27.05
CA LYS A 693 14.43 -46.73 27.86
C LYS A 693 13.44 -47.54 27.04
#